data_AF-A0A317I6B3-F1
#
_entry.id   AF-A0A317I6B3-F1
#
_cell.length_a   1.000
_cell.length_b   1.000
_cell.length_c   1.000
_cell.angle_alpha   90.00
_cell.angle_beta   90.00
_cell.angle_gamma   90.00
#
_symmetry.space_group_name_H-M   'P 1'
#
loop_
_entity.id
_entity.type
_entity.pdbx_description
1 polymer ?
#
loop_
_entity_poly.entity_id
_entity_poly.type
_entity_poly.pdbx_seq_one_letter_code
_entity_poly.pdbx_strand_id
1 'polypeptide(L)'
;MSSQKFAHPTIALAILLAVCPSSTATAQQRRPTVSRPAKNTTPTTAPTFETLLAKDSYKIYGEIRGVGQLIQSNSVSELLEPVIKLAAPPKEFTTLLKWLHSHADAVMTSRMLVATSPTTKNVPDMLVAIEFGSPEDATRFEPQLNDFLPRVLPTPTPNPSPTKSSPIVDRQKSTPPSPNYYVQRAGSLIFITSTPLVLKNLRPTGSKLLTEDANFRVAHDRFTSEPVFVFVDLTSIQKEEEEQRKEAERAVKKREAELTVAEAAVPQSSPEASPDTGGEFTTTETKKETLAPDILGQITDIFGSQVFSESTKWPEALGIAVALDNESLDARVLLVNSPGEKSDPVPFMPILIPGPAITPESPSILPADTELLVTMSLDMALVYAGLNKPTAASGEPVIGQPVKETNDSPRFASLEKKLGINIKNDLLPLLGNEVVFSMPITLQPSPSPSLEPAPEVSAETKKQVETKQPFSGPTPVIALALRDKEGMHRLLPKIIDSLGFQGASAFGQAEKRGDSEIVSYGNAFAYAFVGDFLVVSTDVASTRHVVDSYLKGETLSSDQSFRNYTRWQPRQLQGQVYISPALMESYKTWAREPSQLISEQTREFFSRLTFISQPVTYALSNDGLGTLHEVHIPKNLVLMAIAGMSGESNPPPMVANERSAMSALYMIASAEAEFKSSKGNGQYCTLDQLMTEKDYIKKIIENNGYKIELTVTDNNHFEVSAVPVEYGKTGRMSYYVDETNVVRSADHAGGPATVADRPVH
;
A
#
# COMPACT_ATOMS: atom_id res chain seq x y z
N MET A 1 8.42 -8.77 -21.13
CA MET A 1 9.82 -8.55 -20.67
C MET A 1 10.13 -9.51 -19.50
N SER A 2 11.36 -9.52 -18.97
CA SER A 2 11.86 -10.58 -18.06
C SER A 2 11.30 -10.50 -16.63
N SER A 3 10.20 -11.20 -16.36
CA SER A 3 9.66 -11.38 -15.00
C SER A 3 10.46 -12.40 -14.14
N GLN A 4 11.23 -13.29 -14.78
CA GLN A 4 11.71 -14.55 -14.18
C GLN A 4 12.92 -14.45 -13.22
N LYS A 5 13.24 -13.28 -12.66
CA LYS A 5 14.42 -13.07 -11.77
C LYS A 5 14.10 -12.81 -10.29
N PHE A 6 12.85 -12.59 -9.92
CA PHE A 6 12.46 -12.26 -8.53
C PHE A 6 12.17 -13.48 -7.62
N ALA A 7 12.57 -14.69 -8.03
CA ALA A 7 12.28 -15.94 -7.29
C ALA A 7 13.19 -16.21 -6.06
N HIS A 8 14.25 -15.42 -5.85
CA HIS A 8 15.17 -15.55 -4.70
C HIS A 8 14.95 -14.56 -3.54
N PRO A 9 14.59 -13.26 -3.74
CA PRO A 9 14.34 -12.36 -2.61
C PRO A 9 13.18 -12.80 -1.71
N THR A 10 12.27 -13.67 -2.16
CA THR A 10 11.20 -14.24 -1.33
C THR A 10 11.71 -15.00 -0.09
N ILE A 11 12.89 -15.64 -0.14
CA ILE A 11 13.45 -16.32 1.05
C ILE A 11 14.07 -15.31 2.02
N ALA A 12 14.76 -14.27 1.51
CA ALA A 12 15.28 -13.19 2.32
C ALA A 12 14.15 -12.39 2.99
N LEU A 13 13.10 -12.08 2.22
CA LEU A 13 11.89 -11.41 2.70
C LEU A 13 11.11 -12.29 3.68
N ALA A 14 11.04 -13.61 3.48
CA ALA A 14 10.46 -14.52 4.47
C ALA A 14 11.26 -14.55 5.79
N ILE A 15 12.59 -14.49 5.74
CA ILE A 15 13.43 -14.38 6.95
C ILE A 15 13.22 -13.01 7.64
N LEU A 16 13.01 -11.93 6.87
CA LEU A 16 12.74 -10.59 7.40
C LEU A 16 11.32 -10.43 7.95
N LEU A 17 10.32 -11.13 7.40
CA LEU A 17 8.92 -11.08 7.83
C LEU A 17 8.58 -12.08 8.94
N ALA A 18 9.32 -13.18 9.08
CA ALA A 18 9.01 -14.25 10.04
C ALA A 18 9.69 -14.13 11.42
N VAL A 19 10.42 -13.03 11.66
CA VAL A 19 11.13 -12.77 12.93
C VAL A 19 10.81 -11.36 13.43
N CYS A 20 9.50 -11.10 13.64
CA CYS A 20 8.94 -9.78 13.95
C CYS A 20 7.93 -9.84 15.11
N PRO A 21 7.91 -8.83 16.00
CA PRO A 21 8.51 -8.94 17.36
C PRO A 21 7.44 -8.89 18.50
N SER A 22 7.63 -8.52 19.78
CA SER A 22 8.77 -8.21 20.67
C SER A 22 8.38 -8.52 22.14
N SER A 23 9.28 -8.37 23.13
CA SER A 23 8.92 -8.10 24.54
C SER A 23 9.94 -7.14 25.18
N THR A 24 9.51 -6.29 26.13
CA THR A 24 10.35 -5.20 26.68
C THR A 24 10.81 -5.46 28.12
N ALA A 25 12.05 -5.06 28.44
CA ALA A 25 12.56 -5.02 29.81
C ALA A 25 13.59 -3.88 29.98
N THR A 26 13.33 -2.94 30.89
CA THR A 26 14.18 -1.77 31.13
C THR A 26 15.29 -2.07 32.15
N ALA A 27 16.54 -2.14 31.70
CA ALA A 27 17.71 -2.30 32.55
C ALA A 27 18.83 -1.31 32.20
N GLN A 28 18.82 -0.13 32.83
CA GLN A 28 19.78 0.95 32.59
C GLN A 28 21.16 0.64 33.21
N GLN A 29 21.97 -0.17 32.52
CA GLN A 29 23.23 -0.67 33.06
C GLN A 29 24.32 0.44 33.12
N ARG A 30 24.86 0.69 34.32
CA ARG A 30 25.84 1.76 34.57
C ARG A 30 27.18 1.47 33.89
N ARG A 31 27.74 2.46 33.19
CA ARG A 31 29.15 2.44 32.75
C ARG A 31 30.10 2.36 33.97
N PRO A 32 31.06 1.42 34.01
CA PRO A 32 32.19 1.50 34.92
C PRO A 32 33.20 2.56 34.45
N THR A 33 33.96 3.12 35.39
CA THR A 33 34.90 4.24 35.13
C THR A 33 36.14 3.78 34.37
N VAL A 34 36.57 4.55 33.35
CA VAL A 34 37.76 4.26 32.56
C VAL A 34 39.05 4.56 33.33
N SER A 35 39.95 3.58 33.40
CA SER A 35 41.35 3.79 33.79
C SER A 35 42.25 4.07 32.58
N ARG A 36 43.28 4.90 32.76
CA ARG A 36 44.14 5.41 31.68
C ARG A 36 45.19 4.35 31.25
N PRO A 37 45.49 4.19 29.95
CA PRO A 37 46.10 2.95 29.44
C PRO A 37 47.63 2.87 29.59
N ALA A 38 48.12 1.64 29.70
CA ALA A 38 49.49 1.28 29.36
C ALA A 38 49.65 1.17 27.82
N LYS A 39 50.82 1.54 27.29
CA LYS A 39 51.15 1.31 25.87
C LYS A 39 51.27 -0.19 25.59
N ASN A 40 50.54 -0.69 24.60
CA ASN A 40 50.84 -1.94 23.91
C ASN A 40 50.49 -1.79 22.41
N THR A 41 51.02 -2.70 21.59
CA THR A 41 50.83 -2.72 20.13
C THR A 41 49.36 -2.77 19.75
N THR A 42 48.97 -2.00 18.73
CA THR A 42 47.60 -1.91 18.21
C THR A 42 47.08 -3.30 17.87
N PRO A 43 46.08 -3.85 18.59
CA PRO A 43 45.39 -5.05 18.15
C PRO A 43 44.54 -4.67 16.93
N THR A 44 44.48 -5.54 15.92
CA THR A 44 43.43 -5.42 14.90
C THR A 44 42.10 -5.71 15.58
N THR A 45 41.31 -4.66 15.87
CA THR A 45 39.98 -4.80 16.46
C THR A 45 39.16 -5.76 15.62
N ALA A 46 38.51 -6.73 16.27
CA ALA A 46 37.58 -7.63 15.59
C ALA A 46 36.45 -6.82 14.92
N PRO A 47 35.95 -7.24 13.75
CA PRO A 47 34.84 -6.56 13.12
C PRO A 47 33.59 -6.63 14.01
N THR A 48 32.86 -5.53 14.06
CA THR A 48 31.52 -5.37 14.63
C THR A 48 30.58 -4.89 13.53
N PHE A 49 29.26 -4.96 13.70
CA PHE A 49 28.32 -4.38 12.73
C PHE A 49 28.67 -2.91 12.40
N GLU A 50 29.07 -2.14 13.42
CA GLU A 50 29.46 -0.73 13.28
C GLU A 50 30.71 -0.49 12.41
N THR A 51 31.49 -1.53 12.11
CA THR A 51 32.78 -1.45 11.41
C THR A 51 32.92 -2.42 10.24
N LEU A 52 31.90 -3.23 9.97
CA LEU A 52 31.85 -4.33 9.02
C LEU A 52 31.67 -3.87 7.57
N LEU A 53 30.75 -2.94 7.33
CA LEU A 53 30.28 -2.55 5.99
C LEU A 53 30.71 -1.13 5.62
N ALA A 54 31.27 -0.98 4.43
CA ALA A 54 31.36 0.32 3.77
C ALA A 54 29.96 0.82 3.38
N LYS A 55 29.76 2.14 3.24
CA LYS A 55 28.50 2.72 2.72
C LYS A 55 28.13 2.06 1.39
N ASP A 56 29.09 1.99 0.48
CA ASP A 56 28.90 1.58 -0.90
C ASP A 56 29.01 0.04 -1.07
N SER A 57 28.51 -0.73 -0.09
CA SER A 57 28.51 -2.21 -0.13
C SER A 57 27.20 -2.78 -0.69
N TYR A 58 26.08 -2.27 -0.15
CA TYR A 58 24.70 -2.71 -0.42
C TYR A 58 23.76 -1.49 -0.47
N LYS A 59 22.55 -1.67 -1.02
CA LYS A 59 21.51 -0.63 -1.04
C LYS A 59 20.50 -0.77 0.10
N ILE A 60 20.34 -1.98 0.64
CA ILE A 60 19.34 -2.31 1.66
C ILE A 60 20.02 -3.04 2.82
N TYR A 61 19.72 -2.60 4.05
CA TYR A 61 20.30 -3.11 5.30
C TYR A 61 19.20 -3.27 6.36
N GLY A 62 18.90 -4.49 6.79
CA GLY A 62 18.00 -4.77 7.91
C GLY A 62 18.76 -5.20 9.16
N GLU A 63 18.38 -4.70 10.34
CA GLU A 63 18.91 -5.07 11.65
C GLU A 63 17.77 -5.55 12.57
N ILE A 64 17.94 -6.72 13.18
CA ILE A 64 17.02 -7.31 14.17
C ILE A 64 17.79 -7.43 15.49
N ARG A 65 17.25 -6.88 16.57
CA ARG A 65 17.93 -6.72 17.87
C ARG A 65 17.29 -7.58 18.95
N GLY A 66 18.13 -8.22 19.78
CA GLY A 66 17.66 -9.09 20.86
C GLY A 66 16.97 -10.34 20.31
N VAL A 67 17.54 -10.97 19.28
CA VAL A 67 16.88 -12.02 18.46
C VAL A 67 16.15 -13.06 19.32
N GLY A 68 16.77 -13.58 20.39
CA GLY A 68 16.14 -14.53 21.31
C GLY A 68 14.98 -13.96 22.14
N GLN A 69 15.06 -12.69 22.57
CA GLN A 69 13.96 -11.99 23.27
C GLN A 69 12.74 -11.82 22.36
N LEU A 70 12.95 -11.68 21.05
CA LEU A 70 11.86 -11.64 20.08
C LEU A 70 11.23 -13.03 19.94
N ILE A 71 12.03 -14.05 19.65
CA ILE A 71 11.55 -15.42 19.43
C ILE A 71 10.81 -16.00 20.66
N GLN A 72 11.22 -15.62 21.89
CA GLN A 72 10.55 -16.01 23.13
C GLN A 72 9.29 -15.19 23.46
N SER A 73 8.96 -14.14 22.70
CA SER A 73 7.84 -13.27 23.06
C SER A 73 6.48 -13.86 22.68
N ASN A 74 5.50 -13.62 23.56
CA ASN A 74 4.10 -14.01 23.31
C ASN A 74 3.60 -13.39 22.00
N SER A 75 3.88 -12.11 21.75
CA SER A 75 3.47 -11.38 20.55
C SER A 75 3.98 -12.03 19.25
N VAL A 76 5.24 -12.50 19.20
CA VAL A 76 5.75 -13.29 18.06
C VAL A 76 4.97 -14.59 17.92
N SER A 77 4.78 -15.33 19.01
CA SER A 77 4.11 -16.63 18.98
C SER A 77 2.65 -16.53 18.51
N GLU A 78 1.97 -15.45 18.89
CA GLU A 78 0.59 -15.13 18.47
C GLU A 78 0.54 -14.75 16.99
N LEU A 79 1.44 -13.90 16.48
CA LEU A 79 1.48 -13.55 15.05
C LEU A 79 1.82 -14.76 14.15
N LEU A 80 2.68 -15.66 14.61
CA LEU A 80 3.07 -16.85 13.85
C LEU A 80 2.06 -17.99 13.95
N GLU A 81 1.20 -18.02 14.98
CA GLU A 81 0.15 -19.04 15.13
C GLU A 81 -0.75 -19.20 13.88
N PRO A 82 -1.40 -18.14 13.34
CA PRO A 82 -2.27 -18.28 12.17
C PRO A 82 -1.51 -18.72 10.93
N VAL A 83 -0.25 -18.28 10.74
CA VAL A 83 0.59 -18.75 9.63
C VAL A 83 0.83 -20.26 9.76
N ILE A 84 1.28 -20.72 10.94
CA ILE A 84 1.58 -22.14 11.19
C ILE A 84 0.32 -23.03 11.06
N LYS A 85 -0.85 -22.53 11.50
CA LYS A 85 -2.10 -23.33 11.54
C LYS A 85 -2.92 -23.28 10.25
N LEU A 86 -2.93 -22.17 9.52
CA LEU A 86 -3.82 -21.96 8.37
C LEU A 86 -3.08 -22.01 7.03
N ALA A 87 -1.87 -21.46 6.93
CA ALA A 87 -1.10 -21.44 5.67
C ALA A 87 -0.37 -22.76 5.37
N ALA A 88 -0.32 -23.69 6.33
CA ALA A 88 0.42 -24.95 6.26
C ALA A 88 1.85 -24.81 5.68
N PRO A 89 2.69 -23.90 6.22
CA PRO A 89 3.95 -23.48 5.61
C PRO A 89 4.97 -24.63 5.47
N PRO A 90 5.98 -24.49 4.59
CA PRO A 90 6.98 -25.52 4.34
C PRO A 90 7.64 -26.07 5.60
N LYS A 91 8.05 -27.34 5.57
CA LYS A 91 8.60 -28.02 6.75
C LYS A 91 9.86 -27.31 7.26
N GLU A 92 10.66 -26.84 6.32
CA GLU A 92 11.88 -26.05 6.48
C GLU A 92 11.62 -24.80 7.34
N PHE A 93 10.51 -24.10 7.08
CA PHE A 93 10.07 -22.92 7.83
C PHE A 93 9.70 -23.28 9.28
N THR A 94 8.85 -24.30 9.47
CA THR A 94 8.47 -24.72 10.83
C THR A 94 9.64 -25.32 11.61
N THR A 95 10.63 -25.87 10.92
CA THR A 95 11.88 -26.39 11.49
C THR A 95 12.84 -25.26 11.88
N LEU A 96 12.93 -24.19 11.08
CA LEU A 96 13.66 -22.96 11.43
C LEU A 96 13.09 -22.32 12.69
N LEU A 97 11.77 -22.09 12.75
CA LEU A 97 11.13 -21.48 13.93
C LEU A 97 11.32 -22.31 15.20
N LYS A 98 11.16 -23.63 15.12
CA LYS A 98 11.37 -24.53 16.28
C LYS A 98 12.82 -24.53 16.76
N TRP A 99 13.78 -24.51 15.84
CA TRP A 99 15.21 -24.47 16.18
C TRP A 99 15.61 -23.11 16.76
N LEU A 100 15.11 -22.00 16.20
CA LEU A 100 15.29 -20.67 16.75
C LEU A 100 14.75 -20.58 18.18
N HIS A 101 13.54 -21.09 18.43
CA HIS A 101 12.94 -21.12 19.76
C HIS A 101 13.71 -22.03 20.74
N SER A 102 14.26 -23.18 20.30
CA SER A 102 15.02 -24.06 21.18
C SER A 102 16.43 -23.55 21.51
N HIS A 103 16.93 -22.53 20.80
CA HIS A 103 18.25 -21.93 21.03
C HIS A 103 18.17 -20.44 21.40
N ALA A 104 16.98 -19.90 21.68
CA ALA A 104 16.75 -18.48 21.91
C ALA A 104 17.63 -17.89 23.02
N ASP A 105 17.89 -18.64 24.11
CA ASP A 105 18.79 -18.24 25.19
C ASP A 105 20.22 -17.94 24.71
N ALA A 106 20.71 -18.67 23.69
CA ALA A 106 22.04 -18.47 23.12
C ALA A 106 22.12 -17.25 22.18
N VAL A 107 20.98 -16.79 21.65
CA VAL A 107 20.85 -15.60 20.79
C VAL A 107 20.14 -14.43 21.49
N MET A 108 19.95 -14.52 22.81
CA MET A 108 19.07 -13.66 23.61
C MET A 108 19.35 -12.15 23.42
N THR A 109 20.61 -11.76 23.52
CA THR A 109 21.06 -10.37 23.31
C THR A 109 21.76 -10.15 21.97
N SER A 110 21.72 -11.14 21.07
CA SER A 110 22.38 -11.02 19.76
C SER A 110 21.66 -10.05 18.83
N ARG A 111 22.41 -9.46 17.90
CA ARG A 111 21.89 -8.67 16.78
C ARG A 111 22.05 -9.49 15.51
N MET A 112 21.08 -9.48 14.61
CA MET A 112 21.19 -10.06 13.27
C MET A 112 21.11 -8.94 12.23
N LEU A 113 22.06 -8.90 11.30
CA LEU A 113 22.13 -7.96 10.18
C LEU A 113 21.90 -8.73 8.89
N VAL A 114 21.05 -8.20 8.01
CA VAL A 114 20.76 -8.72 6.68
C VAL A 114 21.01 -7.61 5.67
N ALA A 115 22.02 -7.75 4.82
CA ALA A 115 22.33 -6.80 3.76
C ALA A 115 22.10 -7.43 2.39
N THR A 116 21.49 -6.68 1.46
CA THR A 116 21.07 -7.16 0.14
C THR A 116 21.08 -6.05 -0.90
N SER A 117 20.94 -6.42 -2.18
CA SER A 117 21.12 -5.54 -3.35
C SER A 117 22.52 -4.90 -3.35
N PRO A 118 23.59 -5.66 -3.66
CA PRO A 118 24.97 -5.15 -3.64
C PRO A 118 25.19 -3.99 -4.62
N THR A 119 26.13 -3.11 -4.29
CA THR A 119 26.62 -2.00 -5.13
C THR A 119 28.04 -2.23 -5.65
N THR A 120 28.81 -3.09 -5.00
CA THR A 120 30.20 -3.43 -5.41
C THR A 120 30.28 -4.82 -6.02
N LYS A 121 31.29 -5.02 -6.87
CA LYS A 121 31.62 -6.35 -7.43
C LYS A 121 32.42 -7.15 -6.38
N ASN A 122 32.18 -8.46 -6.34
CA ASN A 122 32.84 -9.42 -5.43
C ASN A 122 32.40 -9.36 -3.95
N VAL A 123 31.23 -8.78 -3.65
CA VAL A 123 30.47 -9.10 -2.42
C VAL A 123 29.34 -10.09 -2.76
N PRO A 124 28.81 -10.87 -1.79
CA PRO A 124 27.64 -11.73 -1.99
C PRO A 124 26.37 -10.95 -2.39
N ASP A 125 25.41 -11.60 -3.02
CA ASP A 125 24.09 -11.00 -3.31
C ASP A 125 23.28 -10.72 -2.04
N MET A 126 23.48 -11.56 -1.02
CA MET A 126 22.93 -11.41 0.33
C MET A 126 23.98 -11.80 1.37
N LEU A 127 24.12 -10.96 2.40
CA LEU A 127 24.91 -11.21 3.59
C LEU A 127 23.99 -11.26 4.81
N VAL A 128 23.96 -12.38 5.51
CA VAL A 128 23.43 -12.45 6.88
C VAL A 128 24.63 -12.48 7.84
N ALA A 129 24.58 -11.68 8.90
CA ALA A 129 25.56 -11.68 9.97
C ALA A 129 24.85 -11.71 11.33
N ILE A 130 25.42 -12.41 12.31
CA ILE A 130 24.91 -12.48 13.69
C ILE A 130 26.02 -12.02 14.64
N GLU A 131 25.78 -10.95 15.39
CA GLU A 131 26.68 -10.37 16.38
C GLU A 131 26.30 -10.82 17.79
N PHE A 132 27.21 -11.53 18.44
CA PHE A 132 27.07 -11.99 19.83
C PHE A 132 27.74 -11.02 20.80
N GLY A 133 27.32 -11.06 22.08
CA GLY A 133 27.95 -10.27 23.14
C GLY A 133 29.42 -10.63 23.42
N SER A 134 29.89 -11.79 22.96
CA SER A 134 31.30 -12.21 23.06
C SER A 134 31.74 -13.08 21.87
N PRO A 135 33.04 -13.11 21.52
CA PRO A 135 33.61 -14.12 20.62
C PRO A 135 33.43 -15.56 21.11
N GLU A 136 33.40 -15.77 22.43
CA GLU A 136 33.22 -17.07 23.07
C GLU A 136 31.83 -17.65 22.78
N ASP A 137 30.79 -16.81 22.82
CA ASP A 137 29.41 -17.23 22.55
C ASP A 137 29.18 -17.50 21.05
N ALA A 138 29.74 -16.67 20.18
CA ALA A 138 29.79 -16.97 18.74
C ALA A 138 30.53 -18.30 18.46
N THR A 139 31.61 -18.59 19.19
CA THR A 139 32.36 -19.86 19.09
C THR A 139 31.54 -21.06 19.57
N ARG A 140 30.64 -20.88 20.55
CA ARG A 140 29.74 -21.93 21.04
C ARG A 140 28.56 -22.16 20.10
N PHE A 141 28.07 -21.13 19.41
CA PHE A 141 26.88 -21.20 18.56
C PHE A 141 27.17 -21.68 17.14
N GLU A 142 28.33 -21.34 16.57
CA GLU A 142 28.71 -21.71 15.20
C GLU A 142 28.55 -23.22 14.86
N PRO A 143 28.92 -24.19 15.73
CA PRO A 143 28.69 -25.61 15.44
C PRO A 143 27.20 -25.96 15.37
N GLN A 144 26.39 -25.41 16.28
CA GLN A 144 24.95 -25.67 16.38
C GLN A 144 24.20 -25.15 15.14
N LEU A 145 24.63 -23.99 14.61
CA LEU A 145 24.13 -23.43 13.36
C LEU A 145 24.56 -24.27 12.14
N ASN A 146 25.83 -24.70 12.08
CA ASN A 146 26.34 -25.53 10.98
C ASN A 146 25.65 -26.91 10.90
N ASP A 147 25.35 -27.54 12.05
CA ASP A 147 24.60 -28.80 12.13
C ASP A 147 23.09 -28.65 11.79
N PHE A 148 22.61 -27.40 11.69
CA PHE A 148 21.22 -27.06 11.46
C PHE A 148 20.91 -26.61 10.03
N LEU A 149 21.72 -25.71 9.45
CA LEU A 149 21.48 -25.14 8.11
C LEU A 149 21.22 -26.18 6.99
N PRO A 150 21.85 -27.38 6.95
CA PRO A 150 21.53 -28.41 5.94
C PRO A 150 20.09 -28.94 5.97
N ARG A 151 19.31 -28.61 7.01
CA ARG A 151 17.93 -29.08 7.22
C ARG A 151 16.86 -28.10 6.71
N VAL A 152 17.27 -26.87 6.38
CA VAL A 152 16.36 -25.77 6.00
C VAL A 152 16.78 -25.04 4.72
N LEU A 153 18.06 -25.11 4.35
CA LEU A 153 18.55 -24.63 3.06
C LEU A 153 18.56 -25.78 2.03
N PRO A 154 18.13 -25.54 0.78
CA PRO A 154 18.03 -26.59 -0.23
C PRO A 154 19.40 -27.16 -0.59
N THR A 155 19.55 -28.48 -0.48
CA THR A 155 20.68 -29.20 -1.05
C THR A 155 20.60 -29.16 -2.59
N PRO A 156 21.74 -29.09 -3.29
CA PRO A 156 21.74 -28.92 -4.74
C PRO A 156 21.15 -30.14 -5.45
N THR A 157 20.13 -29.92 -6.29
CA THR A 157 19.65 -30.91 -7.25
C THR A 157 20.82 -31.38 -8.12
N PRO A 158 21.12 -32.68 -8.23
CA PRO A 158 22.25 -33.15 -9.01
C PRO A 158 22.03 -32.82 -10.49
N ASN A 159 22.90 -31.96 -11.04
CA ASN A 159 22.88 -31.57 -12.44
C ASN A 159 23.08 -32.83 -13.32
N PRO A 160 22.19 -33.15 -14.27
CA PRO A 160 22.29 -34.38 -15.07
C PRO A 160 23.51 -34.37 -16.00
N SER A 161 24.61 -34.95 -15.53
CA SER A 161 25.83 -35.15 -16.30
C SER A 161 25.56 -35.90 -17.60
N PRO A 162 26.08 -35.45 -18.76
CA PRO A 162 25.78 -36.05 -20.05
C PRO A 162 26.33 -37.48 -20.13
N THR A 163 25.44 -38.43 -20.46
CA THR A 163 25.77 -39.86 -20.50
C THR A 163 26.85 -40.17 -21.53
N LYS A 164 28.05 -40.56 -21.06
CA LYS A 164 29.04 -41.30 -21.87
C LYS A 164 29.46 -42.56 -21.14
N SER A 165 29.27 -43.69 -21.82
CA SER A 165 29.49 -45.03 -21.30
C SER A 165 30.95 -45.47 -21.38
N SER A 166 31.53 -45.86 -20.24
CA SER A 166 32.54 -46.93 -20.16
C SER A 166 32.70 -47.37 -18.69
N PRO A 167 32.77 -48.69 -18.40
CA PRO A 167 32.99 -49.17 -17.03
C PRO A 167 34.48 -49.34 -16.72
N ILE A 168 34.89 -48.95 -15.51
CA ILE A 168 35.96 -49.59 -14.73
C ILE A 168 35.74 -49.21 -13.26
N VAL A 169 36.10 -50.12 -12.35
CA VAL A 169 35.87 -49.96 -10.92
C VAL A 169 36.99 -49.14 -10.29
N ASP A 170 36.65 -48.08 -9.57
CA ASP A 170 37.44 -47.64 -8.42
C ASP A 170 36.55 -47.07 -7.30
N ARG A 171 36.94 -47.29 -6.03
CA ARG A 171 36.18 -46.87 -4.84
C ARG A 171 36.58 -45.46 -4.40
N GLN A 172 36.41 -44.48 -5.29
CA GLN A 172 36.62 -43.09 -4.91
C GLN A 172 35.49 -42.63 -3.96
N LYS A 173 35.87 -42.29 -2.73
CA LYS A 173 34.98 -41.88 -1.64
C LYS A 173 34.32 -40.55 -2.01
N SER A 174 33.09 -40.60 -2.52
CA SER A 174 32.33 -39.42 -2.95
C SER A 174 32.23 -38.40 -1.83
N THR A 175 32.87 -37.25 -1.99
CA THR A 175 32.63 -36.07 -1.17
C THR A 175 31.14 -35.73 -1.24
N PRO A 176 30.49 -35.37 -0.12
CA PRO A 176 29.14 -34.81 -0.17
C PRO A 176 29.11 -33.60 -1.12
N PRO A 177 28.01 -33.37 -1.86
CA PRO A 177 27.89 -32.18 -2.67
C PRO A 177 28.01 -30.94 -1.77
N SER A 178 28.83 -29.98 -2.18
CA SER A 178 29.06 -28.75 -1.42
C SER A 178 27.74 -28.00 -1.22
N PRO A 179 27.44 -27.52 0.00
CA PRO A 179 26.23 -26.72 0.24
C PRO A 179 26.25 -25.43 -0.59
N ASN A 180 25.05 -24.95 -0.97
CA ASN A 180 24.86 -23.67 -1.67
C ASN A 180 24.96 -22.45 -0.71
N TYR A 181 25.71 -22.59 0.39
CA TYR A 181 25.91 -21.57 1.40
C TYR A 181 27.27 -21.74 2.09
N TYR A 182 27.79 -20.65 2.64
CA TYR A 182 29.05 -20.61 3.38
C TYR A 182 28.82 -19.97 4.75
N VAL A 183 29.39 -20.58 5.78
CA VAL A 183 29.44 -20.05 7.16
C VAL A 183 30.87 -19.68 7.51
N GLN A 184 31.06 -18.54 8.16
CA GLN A 184 32.38 -18.07 8.60
C GLN A 184 32.25 -17.26 9.89
N ARG A 185 33.14 -17.48 10.87
CA ARG A 185 33.26 -16.65 12.07
C ARG A 185 34.39 -15.62 11.98
N ALA A 186 34.18 -14.42 12.53
CA ALA A 186 35.24 -13.44 12.80
C ALA A 186 34.95 -12.69 14.11
N GLY A 187 35.70 -12.99 15.17
CA GLY A 187 35.43 -12.45 16.51
C GLY A 187 34.08 -12.91 17.03
N SER A 188 33.21 -11.95 17.38
CA SER A 188 31.81 -12.17 17.80
C SER A 188 30.81 -12.25 16.64
N LEU A 189 31.25 -12.11 15.38
CA LEU A 189 30.39 -12.21 14.21
C LEU A 189 30.40 -13.63 13.62
N ILE A 190 29.22 -14.16 13.32
CA ILE A 190 29.02 -15.33 12.42
C ILE A 190 28.33 -14.84 11.15
N PHE A 191 28.87 -15.18 9.98
CA PHE A 191 28.31 -14.84 8.67
C PHE A 191 27.66 -16.06 8.01
N ILE A 192 26.59 -15.83 7.24
CA ILE A 192 25.97 -16.80 6.33
C ILE A 192 25.81 -16.12 4.97
N THR A 193 26.34 -16.73 3.91
CA THR A 193 26.44 -16.13 2.57
C THR A 193 26.22 -17.16 1.46
N SER A 194 25.73 -16.74 0.29
CA SER A 194 25.59 -17.62 -0.90
C SER A 194 26.91 -17.97 -1.58
N THR A 195 27.93 -17.13 -1.42
CA THR A 195 29.26 -17.24 -2.04
C THR A 195 30.38 -17.11 -0.99
N PRO A 196 31.61 -17.61 -1.24
CA PRO A 196 32.70 -17.54 -0.26
C PRO A 196 33.02 -16.10 0.14
N LEU A 197 32.86 -15.78 1.42
CA LEU A 197 33.02 -14.41 1.92
C LEU A 197 34.51 -14.01 2.05
N VAL A 198 34.85 -12.85 1.51
CA VAL A 198 36.13 -12.18 1.72
C VAL A 198 35.87 -10.86 2.43
N LEU A 199 36.15 -10.78 3.74
CA LEU A 199 35.81 -9.62 4.58
C LEU A 199 36.40 -8.29 4.08
N LYS A 200 37.53 -8.33 3.36
CA LYS A 200 38.13 -7.13 2.73
C LYS A 200 37.31 -6.55 1.57
N ASN A 201 36.37 -7.31 1.02
CA ASN A 201 35.48 -6.86 -0.05
C ASN A 201 34.27 -6.11 0.52
N LEU A 202 33.82 -6.45 1.73
CA LEU A 202 32.79 -5.71 2.47
C LEU A 202 33.24 -4.31 2.92
N ARG A 203 34.57 -4.10 2.99
CA ARG A 203 35.19 -2.82 3.35
C ARG A 203 36.52 -2.63 2.61
N PRO A 204 36.49 -2.15 1.35
CA PRO A 204 37.69 -1.83 0.59
C PRO A 204 38.60 -0.82 1.31
N THR A 205 39.91 -0.90 1.09
CA THR A 205 40.86 0.02 1.75
C THR A 205 40.58 1.47 1.38
N GLY A 206 40.20 2.29 2.36
CA GLY A 206 39.85 3.70 2.18
C GLY A 206 38.36 3.99 1.95
N SER A 207 37.50 2.98 1.91
CA SER A 207 36.04 3.19 1.84
C SER A 207 35.49 3.77 3.15
N LYS A 208 34.59 4.75 3.03
CA LYS A 208 33.79 5.28 4.14
C LYS A 208 32.89 4.18 4.74
N LEU A 209 32.78 4.10 6.06
CA LEU A 209 31.85 3.17 6.72
C LEU A 209 30.39 3.57 6.51
N LEU A 210 29.49 2.59 6.53
CA LEU A 210 28.05 2.83 6.56
C LEU A 210 27.66 3.69 7.78
N THR A 211 28.24 3.40 8.94
CA THR A 211 28.08 4.14 10.20
C THR A 211 28.74 5.52 10.23
N GLU A 212 29.52 5.89 9.20
CA GLU A 212 29.99 7.25 9.00
C GLU A 212 29.05 8.05 8.07
N ASP A 213 28.07 7.40 7.44
CA ASP A 213 27.09 8.07 6.59
C ASP A 213 26.06 8.87 7.39
N ALA A 214 25.76 10.08 6.93
CA ALA A 214 24.86 10.98 7.64
C ALA A 214 23.42 10.44 7.63
N ASN A 215 22.97 9.89 6.51
CA ASN A 215 21.58 9.47 6.33
C ASN A 215 21.33 8.15 7.07
N PHE A 216 22.29 7.21 6.97
CA PHE A 216 22.26 5.99 7.79
C PHE A 216 22.24 6.33 9.28
N ARG A 217 23.12 7.22 9.74
CA ARG A 217 23.17 7.62 11.15
C ARG A 217 21.89 8.29 11.62
N VAL A 218 21.30 9.21 10.87
CA VAL A 218 20.04 9.87 11.26
C VAL A 218 18.91 8.84 11.44
N ALA A 219 18.82 7.85 10.55
CA ALA A 219 17.85 6.75 10.67
C ALA A 219 18.17 5.81 11.85
N HIS A 220 19.43 5.42 12.01
CA HIS A 220 19.88 4.43 13.01
C HIS A 220 19.89 5.01 14.43
N ASP A 221 20.42 6.22 14.63
CA ASP A 221 20.39 6.97 15.89
C ASP A 221 18.93 7.22 16.33
N ARG A 222 17.99 7.47 15.39
CA ARG A 222 16.55 7.62 15.68
C ARG A 222 15.89 6.32 16.11
N PHE A 223 16.17 5.22 15.41
CA PHE A 223 15.53 3.92 15.65
C PHE A 223 16.41 2.95 16.45
N THR A 224 17.36 3.43 17.25
CA THR A 224 18.29 2.59 18.04
C THR A 224 17.59 1.69 19.06
N SER A 225 16.46 2.13 19.63
CA SER A 225 15.67 1.36 20.60
C SER A 225 14.75 0.31 19.97
N GLU A 226 14.58 0.32 18.65
CA GLU A 226 13.59 -0.50 17.96
C GLU A 226 14.10 -1.94 17.79
N PRO A 227 13.24 -2.97 17.92
CA PRO A 227 13.65 -4.36 17.79
C PRO A 227 13.94 -4.76 16.33
N VAL A 228 13.31 -4.10 15.37
CA VAL A 228 13.54 -4.28 13.93
C VAL A 228 13.73 -2.92 13.27
N PHE A 229 14.81 -2.77 12.52
CA PHE A 229 15.19 -1.57 11.77
C PHE A 229 15.58 -1.95 10.34
N VAL A 230 15.24 -1.14 9.35
CA VAL A 230 15.68 -1.30 7.96
C VAL A 230 16.07 0.07 7.39
N PHE A 231 17.23 0.13 6.74
CA PHE A 231 17.72 1.28 5.99
C PHE A 231 17.74 0.98 4.49
N VAL A 232 17.26 1.93 3.68
CA VAL A 232 17.29 1.86 2.21
C VAL A 232 17.94 3.12 1.66
N ASP A 233 19.05 2.97 0.95
CA ASP A 233 19.70 4.06 0.19
C ASP A 233 19.01 4.22 -1.18
N LEU A 234 18.08 5.18 -1.27
CA LEU A 234 17.38 5.48 -2.51
C LEU A 234 18.28 6.16 -3.53
N THR A 235 19.30 6.94 -3.11
CA THR A 235 20.26 7.54 -4.06
C THR A 235 21.05 6.49 -4.83
N SER A 236 21.47 5.40 -4.17
CA SER A 236 22.15 4.27 -4.80
C SER A 236 21.24 3.44 -5.70
N ILE A 237 19.91 3.43 -5.46
CA ILE A 237 18.92 2.78 -6.33
C ILE A 237 18.67 3.64 -7.57
N GLN A 238 18.30 4.91 -7.39
CA GLN A 238 18.04 5.85 -8.49
C GLN A 238 19.23 5.96 -9.46
N LYS A 239 20.45 6.01 -8.93
CA LYS A 239 21.68 6.04 -9.75
C LYS A 239 21.86 4.76 -10.59
N GLU A 240 21.53 3.59 -10.04
CA GLU A 240 21.59 2.33 -10.79
C GLU A 240 20.52 2.28 -11.88
N GLU A 241 19.29 2.74 -11.60
CA GLU A 241 18.22 2.86 -12.59
C GLU A 241 18.57 3.85 -13.70
N GLU A 242 19.19 4.99 -13.37
CA GLU A 242 19.75 5.94 -14.34
C GLU A 242 20.82 5.32 -15.25
N GLU A 243 21.75 4.54 -14.68
CA GLU A 243 22.82 3.88 -15.44
C GLU A 243 22.24 2.77 -16.35
N GLN A 244 21.29 1.97 -15.85
CA GLN A 244 20.57 0.96 -16.65
C GLN A 244 19.74 1.60 -17.77
N ARG A 245 19.04 2.72 -17.51
CA ARG A 245 18.28 3.47 -18.51
C ARG A 245 19.19 3.98 -19.63
N LYS A 246 20.32 4.58 -19.26
CA LYS A 246 21.35 5.06 -20.22
C LYS A 246 22.00 3.92 -21.00
N GLU A 247 22.13 2.72 -20.45
CA GLU A 247 22.58 1.53 -21.19
C GLU A 247 21.50 1.00 -22.14
N ALA A 248 20.23 0.95 -21.71
CA ALA A 248 19.10 0.54 -22.54
C ALA A 248 18.90 1.48 -23.73
N GLU A 249 18.95 2.80 -23.53
CA GLU A 249 18.93 3.80 -24.61
C GLU A 249 20.05 3.61 -25.62
N ARG A 250 21.28 3.30 -25.15
CA ARG A 250 22.41 2.99 -26.04
C ARG A 250 22.20 1.69 -26.82
N ALA A 251 21.61 0.68 -26.19
CA ALA A 251 21.28 -0.57 -26.85
C ALA A 251 20.16 -0.41 -27.89
N VAL A 252 19.16 0.44 -27.64
CA VAL A 252 18.12 0.81 -28.61
C VAL A 252 18.73 1.60 -29.77
N LYS A 253 19.46 2.69 -29.50
CA LYS A 253 20.13 3.50 -30.54
C LYS A 253 21.13 2.69 -31.39
N LYS A 254 21.79 1.68 -30.80
CA LYS A 254 22.64 0.73 -31.53
C LYS A 254 21.84 -0.21 -32.44
N ARG A 255 20.68 -0.71 -31.98
CA ARG A 255 19.76 -1.53 -32.82
C ARG A 255 19.12 -0.71 -33.94
N GLU A 256 18.75 0.53 -33.68
CA GLU A 256 18.22 1.44 -34.70
C GLU A 256 19.27 1.76 -35.78
N ALA A 257 20.53 1.95 -35.38
CA ALA A 257 21.65 2.08 -36.32
C ALA A 257 21.91 0.77 -37.10
N GLU A 258 21.82 -0.39 -36.46
CA GLU A 258 21.97 -1.70 -37.14
C GLU A 258 20.81 -2.00 -38.10
N LEU A 259 19.58 -1.60 -37.76
CA LEU A 259 18.39 -1.74 -38.60
C LEU A 259 18.42 -0.78 -39.80
N THR A 260 18.74 0.50 -39.59
CA THR A 260 18.83 1.48 -40.69
C THR A 260 19.96 1.16 -41.68
N VAL A 261 21.07 0.58 -41.21
CA VAL A 261 22.13 0.04 -42.08
C VAL A 261 21.68 -1.21 -42.85
N ALA A 262 20.82 -2.06 -42.27
CA ALA A 262 20.25 -3.22 -42.94
C ALA A 262 19.15 -2.83 -43.96
N GLU A 263 18.32 -1.85 -43.65
CA GLU A 263 17.26 -1.34 -44.53
C GLU A 263 17.86 -0.62 -45.75
N ALA A 264 18.94 0.14 -45.56
CA ALA A 264 19.73 0.74 -46.64
C ALA A 264 20.41 -0.28 -47.58
N ALA A 265 20.38 -1.58 -47.26
CA ALA A 265 20.87 -2.66 -48.12
C ALA A 265 19.76 -3.34 -48.96
N VAL A 266 18.50 -2.93 -48.84
CA VAL A 266 17.38 -3.46 -49.62
C VAL A 266 17.16 -2.59 -50.88
N PRO A 267 17.23 -3.15 -52.10
CA PRO A 267 16.99 -2.37 -53.32
C PRO A 267 15.53 -1.94 -53.45
N GLN A 268 15.28 -0.63 -53.57
CA GLN A 268 13.95 -0.09 -53.87
C GLN A 268 13.53 -0.46 -55.31
N SER A 269 12.46 -1.23 -55.46
CA SER A 269 11.68 -1.30 -56.70
C SER A 269 10.77 -0.06 -56.81
N SER A 270 10.73 0.56 -57.99
CA SER A 270 10.08 1.86 -58.23
C SER A 270 8.57 1.90 -57.94
N PRO A 271 8.01 3.07 -57.58
CA PRO A 271 6.59 3.25 -57.33
C PRO A 271 5.75 3.34 -58.62
N GLU A 272 4.48 2.92 -58.52
CA GLU A 272 3.44 3.17 -59.53
C GLU A 272 2.35 4.11 -58.94
N ALA A 273 1.55 4.74 -59.80
CA ALA A 273 0.94 6.04 -59.51
C ALA A 273 -0.48 6.03 -58.90
N SER A 274 -0.88 7.22 -58.42
CA SER A 274 -2.16 7.59 -57.79
C SER A 274 -3.42 7.23 -58.61
N PRO A 275 -4.61 7.23 -57.98
CA PRO A 275 -5.35 8.50 -58.02
C PRO A 275 -5.99 8.97 -56.71
N ASP A 276 -6.29 10.26 -56.73
CA ASP A 276 -7.02 11.10 -55.78
C ASP A 276 -8.48 10.65 -55.54
N THR A 277 -9.02 10.85 -54.33
CA THR A 277 -10.47 10.99 -54.09
C THR A 277 -10.70 11.78 -52.79
N GLY A 278 -11.17 13.02 -52.89
CA GLY A 278 -11.54 13.84 -51.73
C GLY A 278 -12.83 13.38 -51.03
N GLY A 279 -12.86 13.51 -49.70
CA GLY A 279 -14.03 13.22 -48.85
C GLY A 279 -14.21 14.29 -47.78
N GLU A 280 -15.05 15.28 -48.07
CA GLU A 280 -15.35 16.40 -47.17
C GLU A 280 -16.28 15.96 -46.03
N PHE A 281 -15.78 15.93 -44.78
CA PHE A 281 -16.58 15.58 -43.61
C PHE A 281 -16.93 16.82 -42.78
N THR A 282 -18.20 17.22 -42.86
CA THR A 282 -18.74 18.38 -42.13
C THR A 282 -19.06 18.00 -40.69
N THR A 283 -18.29 18.48 -39.72
CA THR A 283 -18.59 18.29 -38.29
C THR A 283 -19.82 19.11 -37.88
N THR A 284 -20.97 18.47 -37.73
CA THR A 284 -22.21 19.12 -37.29
C THR A 284 -22.16 19.44 -35.79
N GLU A 285 -22.26 20.72 -35.43
CA GLU A 285 -22.37 21.15 -34.03
C GLU A 285 -23.69 20.65 -33.40
N THR A 286 -23.62 19.56 -32.62
CA THR A 286 -24.74 19.14 -31.79
C THR A 286 -24.83 20.06 -30.57
N LYS A 287 -25.76 21.01 -30.64
CA LYS A 287 -26.07 22.01 -29.60
C LYS A 287 -26.48 21.34 -28.28
N LYS A 288 -25.51 21.10 -27.39
CA LYS A 288 -25.72 20.54 -26.05
C LYS A 288 -26.46 21.55 -25.17
N GLU A 289 -27.48 21.09 -24.44
CA GLU A 289 -28.20 21.95 -23.49
C GLU A 289 -27.33 22.34 -22.29
N THR A 290 -27.56 23.55 -21.79
CA THR A 290 -26.76 24.16 -20.72
C THR A 290 -27.15 23.60 -19.34
N LEU A 291 -26.70 22.38 -19.04
CA LEU A 291 -26.40 22.01 -17.66
C LEU A 291 -25.43 23.03 -17.05
N ALA A 292 -25.53 23.27 -15.74
CA ALA A 292 -24.67 24.22 -15.05
C ALA A 292 -23.19 23.83 -15.27
N PRO A 293 -22.28 24.81 -15.46
CA PRO A 293 -20.87 24.50 -15.69
C PRO A 293 -20.31 23.77 -14.47
N ASP A 294 -19.72 22.60 -14.69
CA ASP A 294 -19.23 21.76 -13.60
C ASP A 294 -17.90 22.30 -13.05
N ILE A 295 -17.99 23.28 -12.14
CA ILE A 295 -16.83 23.89 -11.50
C ILE A 295 -16.22 22.94 -10.46
N LEU A 296 -17.04 22.08 -9.83
CA LEU A 296 -16.54 21.03 -8.94
C LEU A 296 -15.71 20.01 -9.74
N GLY A 297 -16.24 19.53 -10.87
CA GLY A 297 -15.52 18.74 -11.86
C GLY A 297 -14.21 19.38 -12.29
N GLN A 298 -14.23 20.66 -12.72
CA GLN A 298 -13.01 21.39 -13.10
C GLN A 298 -12.00 21.54 -11.96
N ILE A 299 -12.46 21.69 -10.71
CA ILE A 299 -11.58 21.72 -9.54
C ILE A 299 -10.99 20.32 -9.29
N THR A 300 -11.79 19.26 -9.35
CA THR A 300 -11.30 17.87 -9.22
C THR A 300 -10.39 17.44 -10.37
N ASP A 301 -10.58 17.97 -11.58
CA ASP A 301 -9.70 17.75 -12.73
C ASP A 301 -8.34 18.45 -12.50
N ILE A 302 -8.36 19.72 -12.06
CA ILE A 302 -7.15 20.49 -11.76
C ILE A 302 -6.36 19.83 -10.63
N PHE A 303 -7.00 19.38 -9.55
CA PHE A 303 -6.31 18.65 -8.49
C PHE A 303 -5.90 17.24 -8.94
N GLY A 304 -6.82 16.43 -9.47
CA GLY A 304 -6.59 15.02 -9.81
C GLY A 304 -5.53 14.81 -10.90
N SER A 305 -5.52 15.64 -11.94
CA SER A 305 -4.49 15.57 -12.97
C SER A 305 -3.13 16.09 -12.52
N GLN A 306 -3.08 17.07 -11.59
CA GLN A 306 -1.81 17.65 -11.14
C GLN A 306 -1.13 16.83 -10.04
N VAL A 307 -1.89 16.24 -9.10
CA VAL A 307 -1.38 15.51 -7.92
C VAL A 307 -0.35 14.43 -8.27
N PHE A 308 -0.47 13.79 -9.44
CA PHE A 308 0.42 12.71 -9.89
C PHE A 308 1.38 13.11 -11.04
N SER A 309 1.43 14.40 -11.42
CA SER A 309 2.12 14.83 -12.65
C SER A 309 3.49 15.50 -12.48
N GLU A 310 3.81 16.03 -11.31
CA GLU A 310 5.13 16.64 -11.06
C GLU A 310 6.13 15.60 -10.53
N SER A 311 7.40 15.76 -10.92
CA SER A 311 8.49 14.88 -10.47
C SER A 311 8.89 15.20 -9.03
N THR A 312 8.14 14.68 -8.06
CA THR A 312 8.38 14.85 -6.62
C THR A 312 9.81 14.50 -6.25
N LYS A 313 10.45 15.27 -5.34
CA LYS A 313 11.79 14.89 -4.87
C LYS A 313 11.68 13.77 -3.84
N TRP A 314 11.81 12.54 -4.32
CA TRP A 314 12.04 11.36 -3.50
C TRP A 314 13.20 11.60 -2.51
N PRO A 315 13.05 11.16 -1.25
CA PRO A 315 14.09 11.34 -0.25
C PRO A 315 15.36 10.56 -0.61
N GLU A 316 16.50 10.97 -0.04
CA GLU A 316 17.79 10.31 -0.30
C GLU A 316 17.85 8.90 0.31
N ALA A 317 17.21 8.70 1.46
CA ALA A 317 17.11 7.40 2.11
C ALA A 317 15.84 7.24 2.94
N LEU A 318 15.50 5.98 3.24
CA LEU A 318 14.43 5.62 4.16
C LEU A 318 15.04 4.92 5.38
N GLY A 319 14.66 5.39 6.57
CA GLY A 319 14.73 4.60 7.79
C GLY A 319 13.35 4.01 8.07
N ILE A 320 13.24 2.70 8.25
CA ILE A 320 12.01 2.00 8.61
C ILE A 320 12.26 1.29 9.94
N ALA A 321 11.28 1.27 10.83
CA ALA A 321 11.31 0.47 12.04
C ALA A 321 9.96 -0.17 12.33
N VAL A 322 9.98 -1.33 12.97
CA VAL A 322 8.79 -2.07 13.41
C VAL A 322 8.99 -2.54 14.84
N ALA A 323 7.99 -2.29 15.68
CA ALA A 323 7.88 -2.82 17.03
C ALA A 323 6.52 -3.48 17.23
N LEU A 324 6.45 -4.44 18.14
CA LEU A 324 5.19 -4.91 18.71
C LEU A 324 5.22 -4.69 20.23
N ASP A 325 4.23 -3.97 20.72
CA ASP A 325 3.86 -4.03 22.13
C ASP A 325 2.97 -5.27 22.37
N ASN A 326 2.43 -5.41 23.57
CA ASN A 326 1.45 -6.43 23.90
C ASN A 326 0.09 -6.19 23.20
N GLU A 327 -0.21 -4.96 22.79
CA GLU A 327 -1.51 -4.56 22.21
C GLU A 327 -1.44 -3.98 20.78
N SER A 328 -0.31 -3.43 20.33
CA SER A 328 -0.14 -2.84 18.98
C SER A 328 1.04 -3.41 18.20
N LEU A 329 0.93 -3.36 16.87
CA LEU A 329 2.05 -3.29 15.93
C LEU A 329 2.27 -1.81 15.61
N ASP A 330 3.47 -1.32 15.90
CA ASP A 330 3.91 0.03 15.57
C ASP A 330 4.84 -0.05 14.37
N ALA A 331 4.54 0.70 13.31
CA ALA A 331 5.43 0.86 12.16
C ALA A 331 5.79 2.34 11.97
N ARG A 332 7.10 2.61 11.85
CA ARG A 332 7.68 3.95 11.77
C ARG A 332 8.50 4.08 10.48
N VAL A 333 8.33 5.17 9.74
CA VAL A 333 9.09 5.46 8.51
C VAL A 333 9.60 6.89 8.54
N LEU A 334 10.91 7.06 8.53
CA LEU A 334 11.62 8.33 8.47
C LEU A 334 12.14 8.57 7.05
N LEU A 335 11.71 9.66 6.42
CA LEU A 335 12.23 10.15 5.15
C LEU A 335 13.48 11.01 5.43
N VAL A 336 14.66 10.56 4.98
CA VAL A 336 15.96 11.16 5.34
C VAL A 336 16.64 11.78 4.12
N ASN A 337 17.21 12.98 4.32
CA ASN A 337 17.77 13.84 3.27
C ASN A 337 19.05 14.56 3.73
N SER A 338 19.76 15.17 2.77
CA SER A 338 20.88 16.06 3.06
C SER A 338 20.51 17.17 4.07
N PRO A 339 21.38 17.49 5.05
CA PRO A 339 21.09 18.48 6.08
C PRO A 339 20.71 19.86 5.53
N GLY A 340 19.55 20.36 5.95
CA GLY A 340 18.98 21.64 5.50
C GLY A 340 18.06 21.53 4.28
N GLU A 341 17.95 20.36 3.65
CA GLU A 341 16.98 20.12 2.59
C GLU A 341 15.60 19.73 3.16
N LYS A 342 14.54 20.11 2.44
CA LYS A 342 13.17 19.65 2.67
C LYS A 342 12.77 18.68 1.56
N SER A 343 12.31 17.48 1.91
CA SER A 343 11.47 16.68 1.01
C SER A 343 10.00 16.93 1.29
N ASP A 344 9.19 16.66 0.28
CA ASP A 344 7.75 16.63 0.38
C ASP A 344 7.33 15.50 1.36
N PRO A 345 6.41 15.77 2.31
CA PRO A 345 6.07 14.82 3.37
C PRO A 345 5.27 13.62 2.86
N VAL A 346 4.73 13.73 1.65
CA VAL A 346 4.01 12.68 0.95
C VAL A 346 4.59 12.64 -0.47
N PRO A 347 5.62 11.80 -0.75
CA PRO A 347 6.36 11.87 -2.01
C PRO A 347 5.54 11.46 -3.26
N PHE A 348 4.28 11.05 -3.08
CA PHE A 348 3.30 10.76 -4.13
C PHE A 348 2.17 11.80 -4.21
N MET A 349 2.23 12.88 -3.42
CA MET A 349 1.30 14.03 -3.46
C MET A 349 2.06 15.35 -3.20
N PRO A 350 2.96 15.80 -4.11
CA PRO A 350 3.83 16.97 -3.94
C PRO A 350 3.08 18.30 -3.68
N ILE A 351 1.80 18.36 -4.05
CA ILE A 351 0.93 19.52 -3.83
C ILE A 351 0.59 19.71 -2.33
N LEU A 352 0.70 18.66 -1.50
CA LEU A 352 0.46 18.73 -0.06
C LEU A 352 1.68 19.28 0.71
N ILE A 353 1.95 20.57 0.50
CA ILE A 353 3.03 21.28 1.20
C ILE A 353 2.64 21.47 2.68
N PRO A 354 3.41 20.90 3.63
CA PRO A 354 2.99 20.85 5.02
C PRO A 354 3.17 22.21 5.70
N GLY A 355 2.19 22.57 6.51
CA GLY A 355 2.21 23.76 7.34
C GLY A 355 3.10 23.63 8.58
N PRO A 356 3.05 24.64 9.48
CA PRO A 356 3.66 24.54 10.80
C PRO A 356 3.02 23.40 11.61
N ALA A 357 3.70 22.92 12.63
CA ALA A 357 3.12 21.92 13.53
C ALA A 357 1.83 22.44 14.20
N ILE A 358 0.81 21.59 14.25
CA ILE A 358 -0.50 21.88 14.84
C ILE A 358 -0.72 21.06 16.12
N THR A 359 -1.56 21.59 17.00
CA THR A 359 -2.35 20.77 17.93
C THR A 359 -3.73 20.68 17.30
N PRO A 360 -4.22 19.52 16.85
CA PRO A 360 -5.49 19.42 16.13
C PRO A 360 -6.65 19.94 16.98
N GLU A 361 -7.32 20.98 16.49
CA GLU A 361 -8.52 21.54 17.14
C GLU A 361 -9.79 20.89 16.57
N SER A 362 -9.71 20.27 15.39
CA SER A 362 -10.84 19.58 14.74
C SER A 362 -11.53 18.48 15.58
N PRO A 363 -10.86 17.71 16.49
CA PRO A 363 -11.56 16.79 17.37
C PRO A 363 -12.48 17.48 18.38
N SER A 364 -12.35 18.80 18.59
CA SER A 364 -13.27 19.56 19.43
C SER A 364 -14.62 19.87 18.78
N ILE A 365 -14.70 19.82 17.44
CA ILE A 365 -15.93 20.07 16.67
C ILE A 365 -16.56 18.82 16.06
N LEU A 366 -15.75 17.81 15.72
CA LEU A 366 -16.25 16.58 15.10
C LEU A 366 -17.04 15.72 16.10
N PRO A 367 -18.11 15.01 15.67
CA PRO A 367 -18.86 14.09 16.51
C PRO A 367 -18.02 12.98 17.19
N ALA A 368 -18.46 12.52 18.37
CA ALA A 368 -17.83 11.42 19.09
C ALA A 368 -17.92 10.06 18.35
N ASP A 369 -18.85 9.93 17.40
CA ASP A 369 -19.03 8.76 16.53
C ASP A 369 -18.31 8.88 15.16
N THR A 370 -17.39 9.85 15.00
CA THR A 370 -16.53 9.94 13.79
C THR A 370 -15.72 8.65 13.59
N GLU A 371 -16.04 7.91 12.51
CA GLU A 371 -15.40 6.62 12.23
C GLU A 371 -14.03 6.74 11.57
N LEU A 372 -13.86 7.69 10.63
CA LEU A 372 -12.56 8.10 10.08
C LEU A 372 -12.38 9.61 10.27
N LEU A 373 -11.25 10.01 10.85
CA LEU A 373 -10.70 11.36 10.82
C LEU A 373 -9.37 11.34 10.06
N VAL A 374 -9.22 12.26 9.11
CA VAL A 374 -7.94 12.71 8.53
C VAL A 374 -7.81 14.21 8.82
N THR A 375 -6.73 14.64 9.47
CA THR A 375 -6.40 16.07 9.64
C THR A 375 -4.95 16.32 9.22
N MET A 376 -4.70 17.42 8.52
CA MET A 376 -3.37 17.82 8.08
C MET A 376 -3.17 19.33 8.23
N SER A 377 -1.96 19.72 8.64
CA SER A 377 -1.49 21.10 8.53
C SER A 377 -0.94 21.34 7.13
N LEU A 378 -1.53 22.26 6.38
CA LEU A 378 -1.12 22.64 5.03
C LEU A 378 -0.76 24.13 5.00
N ASP A 379 0.36 24.47 4.36
CA ASP A 379 0.69 25.88 4.08
C ASP A 379 -0.09 26.32 2.83
N MET A 380 -1.33 26.75 3.02
CA MET A 380 -2.25 27.11 1.94
C MET A 380 -1.69 28.21 1.01
N ALA A 381 -0.74 29.03 1.49
CA ALA A 381 -0.06 30.04 0.67
C ALA A 381 1.02 29.42 -0.23
N LEU A 382 1.79 28.45 0.27
CA LEU A 382 2.73 27.67 -0.55
C LEU A 382 2.00 26.73 -1.50
N VAL A 383 0.91 26.07 -1.09
CA VAL A 383 0.08 25.22 -1.94
C VAL A 383 -0.47 26.02 -3.13
N TYR A 384 -1.06 27.20 -2.87
CA TYR A 384 -1.50 28.11 -3.92
C TYR A 384 -0.36 28.57 -4.84
N ALA A 385 0.80 28.92 -4.26
CA ALA A 385 1.98 29.32 -5.03
C ALA A 385 2.58 28.18 -5.86
N GLY A 386 2.43 26.92 -5.43
CA GLY A 386 2.80 25.72 -6.18
C GLY A 386 1.87 25.51 -7.37
N LEU A 387 0.57 25.37 -7.12
CA LEU A 387 -0.47 25.18 -8.15
C LEU A 387 -0.45 26.26 -9.24
N ASN A 388 -0.11 27.51 -8.88
CA ASN A 388 -0.04 28.63 -9.81
C ASN A 388 1.29 28.77 -10.57
N LYS A 389 2.28 27.87 -10.38
CA LYS A 389 3.42 27.77 -11.31
C LYS A 389 2.93 27.20 -12.65
N PRO A 390 3.49 27.62 -13.80
CA PRO A 390 3.35 26.85 -15.01
C PRO A 390 4.14 25.54 -14.85
N THR A 391 3.47 24.38 -14.98
CA THR A 391 4.17 23.09 -15.07
C THR A 391 5.08 23.13 -16.28
N ALA A 392 6.40 23.09 -16.06
CA ALA A 392 7.37 23.04 -17.13
C ALA A 392 7.17 21.73 -17.91
N ALA A 393 6.82 21.84 -19.20
CA ALA A 393 6.57 20.67 -20.03
C ALA A 393 7.83 19.80 -20.09
N SER A 394 7.73 18.54 -19.65
CA SER A 394 8.83 17.58 -19.54
C SER A 394 9.24 16.95 -20.88
N GLY A 395 9.31 17.78 -21.93
CA GLY A 395 9.91 17.43 -23.21
C GLY A 395 11.32 17.99 -23.33
N GLU A 396 12.24 17.22 -23.91
CA GLU A 396 13.56 17.75 -24.27
C GLU A 396 13.41 18.92 -25.27
N PRO A 397 14.24 19.97 -25.19
CA PRO A 397 14.17 21.10 -26.10
C PRO A 397 14.54 20.67 -27.52
N VAL A 398 13.54 20.49 -28.39
CA VAL A 398 13.73 20.20 -29.82
C VAL A 398 14.48 21.36 -30.47
N ILE A 399 15.77 21.14 -30.73
CA ILE A 399 16.69 22.16 -31.24
C ILE A 399 16.21 22.66 -32.61
N GLY A 400 15.72 23.90 -32.67
CA GLY A 400 15.41 24.59 -33.92
C GLY A 400 14.07 25.33 -33.98
N GLN A 401 13.14 25.08 -33.06
CA GLN A 401 11.90 25.88 -32.98
C GLN A 401 12.05 27.04 -31.98
N PRO A 402 11.65 28.28 -32.34
CA PRO A 402 11.58 29.37 -31.37
C PRO A 402 10.46 29.09 -30.39
N VAL A 403 10.77 29.06 -29.08
CA VAL A 403 9.77 28.97 -28.03
C VAL A 403 8.86 30.18 -28.13
N LYS A 404 7.63 29.94 -28.56
CA LYS A 404 6.60 30.97 -28.64
C LYS A 404 6.04 31.15 -27.23
N GLU A 405 6.37 32.27 -26.59
CA GLU A 405 5.84 32.63 -25.27
C GLU A 405 4.30 32.59 -25.31
N THR A 406 3.73 31.52 -24.75
CA THR A 406 2.31 31.49 -24.41
C THR A 406 2.10 32.49 -23.28
N ASN A 407 1.11 33.39 -23.42
CA ASN A 407 0.78 34.33 -22.36
C ASN A 407 0.42 33.58 -21.07
N ASP A 408 1.32 33.59 -20.10
CA ASP A 408 1.12 33.02 -18.76
C ASP A 408 0.11 33.87 -17.97
N SER A 409 -1.16 33.74 -18.32
CA SER A 409 -2.24 34.09 -17.40
C SER A 409 -2.12 33.17 -16.18
N PRO A 410 -2.08 33.69 -14.93
CA PRO A 410 -2.08 32.86 -13.74
C PRO A 410 -3.21 31.84 -13.81
N ARG A 411 -2.94 30.58 -13.44
CA ARG A 411 -3.89 29.47 -13.64
C ARG A 411 -5.24 29.72 -12.98
N PHE A 412 -5.22 30.40 -11.83
CA PHE A 412 -6.42 30.81 -11.12
C PHE A 412 -7.06 32.11 -11.63
N ALA A 413 -6.46 32.89 -12.53
CA ALA A 413 -7.00 34.18 -12.97
C ALA A 413 -8.37 34.08 -13.66
N SER A 414 -8.66 32.95 -14.32
CA SER A 414 -9.98 32.63 -14.86
C SER A 414 -11.02 32.39 -13.74
N LEU A 415 -10.63 31.66 -12.69
CA LEU A 415 -11.45 31.37 -11.51
C LEU A 415 -11.64 32.61 -10.63
N GLU A 416 -10.59 33.35 -10.29
CA GLU A 416 -10.64 34.63 -9.57
C GLU A 416 -11.58 35.62 -10.26
N LYS A 417 -11.44 35.78 -11.58
CA LYS A 417 -12.32 36.65 -12.39
C LYS A 417 -13.78 36.16 -12.42
N LYS A 418 -14.01 34.85 -12.36
CA LYS A 418 -15.36 34.26 -12.30
C LYS A 418 -16.00 34.41 -10.92
N LEU A 419 -15.22 34.21 -9.85
CA LEU A 419 -15.66 34.31 -8.47
C LEU A 419 -15.78 35.77 -7.96
N GLY A 420 -15.11 36.71 -8.63
CA GLY A 420 -15.07 38.12 -8.21
C GLY A 420 -14.22 38.36 -6.96
N ILE A 421 -13.27 37.45 -6.67
CA ILE A 421 -12.34 37.50 -5.52
C ILE A 421 -10.92 37.27 -6.01
N ASN A 422 -9.92 37.80 -5.31
CA ASN A 422 -8.54 37.35 -5.43
C ASN A 422 -8.25 36.31 -4.34
N ILE A 423 -7.97 35.07 -4.72
CA ILE A 423 -7.75 33.96 -3.78
C ILE A 423 -6.60 34.31 -2.82
N LYS A 424 -5.50 34.85 -3.35
CA LYS A 424 -4.31 35.17 -2.54
C LYS A 424 -4.54 36.25 -1.49
N ASN A 425 -5.29 37.30 -1.82
CA ASN A 425 -5.43 38.48 -0.96
C ASN A 425 -6.73 38.48 -0.14
N ASP A 426 -7.80 37.86 -0.65
CA ASP A 426 -9.13 37.88 -0.03
C ASP A 426 -9.46 36.58 0.71
N LEU A 427 -9.04 35.41 0.18
CA LEU A 427 -9.41 34.10 0.74
C LEU A 427 -8.32 33.52 1.66
N LEU A 428 -7.08 33.40 1.19
CA LEU A 428 -6.00 32.77 1.96
C LEU A 428 -5.74 33.41 3.34
N PRO A 429 -5.84 34.74 3.55
CA PRO A 429 -5.63 35.33 4.87
C PRO A 429 -6.71 34.97 5.91
N LEU A 430 -7.87 34.49 5.45
CA LEU A 430 -9.00 34.07 6.29
C LEU A 430 -8.89 32.61 6.74
N LEU A 431 -8.05 31.81 6.10
CA LEU A 431 -7.87 30.39 6.41
C LEU A 431 -6.80 30.19 7.50
N GLY A 432 -7.02 29.16 8.32
CA GLY A 432 -5.98 28.53 9.13
C GLY A 432 -5.21 27.48 8.31
N ASN A 433 -4.33 26.74 8.99
CA ASN A 433 -3.53 25.69 8.34
C ASN A 433 -4.15 24.28 8.48
N GLU A 434 -5.03 24.05 9.46
CA GLU A 434 -5.65 22.74 9.65
C GLU A 434 -6.77 22.49 8.63
N VAL A 435 -6.61 21.46 7.81
CA VAL A 435 -7.58 20.95 6.84
C VAL A 435 -7.98 19.54 7.27
N VAL A 436 -9.30 19.31 7.33
CA VAL A 436 -9.92 18.14 7.95
C VAL A 436 -10.83 17.46 6.95
N PHE A 437 -10.79 16.12 6.93
CA PHE A 437 -11.70 15.27 6.21
C PHE A 437 -12.18 14.15 7.13
N SER A 438 -13.49 13.89 7.15
CA SER A 438 -14.14 12.87 7.98
C SER A 438 -15.19 12.13 7.15
N MET A 439 -15.33 10.82 7.34
CA MET A 439 -16.40 10.02 6.71
C MET A 439 -16.73 8.77 7.54
N PRO A 440 -17.92 8.15 7.39
CA PRO A 440 -18.14 6.80 7.88
C PRO A 440 -17.22 5.81 7.16
N ILE A 441 -16.92 4.69 7.80
CA ILE A 441 -16.20 3.57 7.20
C ILE A 441 -17.20 2.44 6.92
N THR A 442 -18.04 2.66 5.90
CA THR A 442 -18.87 1.58 5.34
C THR A 442 -17.97 0.59 4.61
N LEU A 443 -17.41 -0.38 5.33
CA LEU A 443 -16.79 -1.56 4.73
C LEU A 443 -17.85 -2.43 4.05
N GLN A 444 -18.17 -2.09 2.80
CA GLN A 444 -18.46 -3.12 1.82
C GLN A 444 -17.14 -3.87 1.56
N PRO A 445 -17.09 -5.20 1.74
CA PRO A 445 -15.87 -5.97 1.50
C PRO A 445 -15.62 -6.08 -0.01
N SER A 446 -14.90 -5.11 -0.58
CA SER A 446 -14.48 -5.19 -1.99
C SER A 446 -13.54 -6.40 -2.20
N PRO A 447 -13.82 -7.30 -3.15
CA PRO A 447 -13.07 -8.54 -3.33
C PRO A 447 -11.68 -8.31 -3.95
N SER A 448 -10.71 -7.95 -3.11
CA SER A 448 -9.28 -7.75 -3.42
C SER A 448 -8.94 -6.54 -4.33
N PRO A 449 -7.71 -6.01 -4.26
CA PRO A 449 -7.25 -4.90 -5.11
C PRO A 449 -6.83 -5.38 -6.51
N SER A 450 -7.80 -5.76 -7.35
CA SER A 450 -7.58 -5.88 -8.80
C SER A 450 -7.68 -4.50 -9.46
N LEU A 451 -6.55 -3.97 -9.95
CA LEU A 451 -6.48 -2.69 -10.66
C LEU A 451 -6.99 -2.81 -12.11
N GLU A 452 -8.30 -2.74 -12.30
CA GLU A 452 -8.91 -2.55 -13.63
C GLU A 452 -10.24 -1.76 -13.51
N PRO A 453 -10.48 -0.75 -14.35
CA PRO A 453 -11.69 0.08 -14.26
C PRO A 453 -12.90 -0.62 -14.87
N ALA A 454 -14.01 -0.68 -14.12
CA ALA A 454 -15.29 -1.14 -14.65
C ALA A 454 -15.86 -0.11 -15.66
N PRO A 455 -16.47 -0.54 -16.79
CA PRO A 455 -17.05 0.35 -17.78
C PRO A 455 -18.35 1.01 -17.30
N GLU A 456 -18.63 2.22 -17.78
CA GLU A 456 -19.82 2.99 -17.42
C GLU A 456 -21.12 2.32 -17.93
N VAL A 457 -22.06 2.03 -17.03
CA VAL A 457 -23.40 1.55 -17.39
C VAL A 457 -24.27 2.75 -17.80
N SER A 458 -24.67 2.78 -19.07
CA SER A 458 -25.54 3.83 -19.62
C SER A 458 -26.94 3.80 -19.00
N ALA A 459 -27.47 4.99 -18.67
CA ALA A 459 -28.65 5.13 -17.84
C ALA A 459 -29.98 5.09 -18.63
N GLU A 460 -30.58 3.91 -18.83
CA GLU A 460 -31.97 3.83 -19.30
C GLU A 460 -32.76 2.60 -18.83
N THR A 461 -33.40 2.69 -17.65
CA THR A 461 -34.75 2.15 -17.35
C THR A 461 -35.22 2.63 -15.97
N LYS A 462 -36.21 3.52 -15.94
CA LYS A 462 -36.95 3.87 -14.71
C LYS A 462 -38.34 3.24 -14.74
N LYS A 463 -38.56 2.19 -13.94
CA LYS A 463 -39.90 1.78 -13.46
C LYS A 463 -39.85 1.47 -11.97
N GLN A 464 -40.99 1.68 -11.31
CA GLN A 464 -41.08 1.79 -9.86
C GLN A 464 -41.07 0.41 -9.18
N VAL A 465 -40.22 0.27 -8.17
CA VAL A 465 -40.43 -0.62 -7.02
C VAL A 465 -40.25 0.26 -5.78
N GLU A 466 -41.22 0.23 -4.86
CA GLU A 466 -41.12 0.96 -3.58
C GLU A 466 -40.20 0.22 -2.60
N THR A 467 -38.91 0.20 -2.90
CA THR A 467 -37.89 -0.26 -1.94
C THR A 467 -37.85 0.74 -0.79
N LYS A 468 -38.02 0.26 0.45
CA LYS A 468 -37.85 1.08 1.66
C LYS A 468 -36.48 1.78 1.62
N GLN A 469 -36.44 3.05 2.01
CA GLN A 469 -35.21 3.84 1.99
C GLN A 469 -34.08 3.09 2.73
N PRO A 470 -32.90 2.88 2.10
CA PRO A 470 -31.74 2.43 2.82
C PRO A 470 -31.31 3.50 3.84
N PHE A 471 -30.64 3.06 4.89
CA PHE A 471 -30.27 3.89 6.03
C PHE A 471 -29.34 5.04 5.58
N SER A 472 -29.74 6.30 5.78
CA SER A 472 -28.90 7.45 5.50
C SER A 472 -27.85 7.63 6.59
N GLY A 473 -26.75 6.88 6.49
CA GLY A 473 -25.54 7.17 7.25
C GLY A 473 -25.00 8.57 6.89
N PRO A 474 -24.21 9.21 7.77
CA PRO A 474 -23.64 10.52 7.50
C PRO A 474 -22.75 10.47 6.26
N THR A 475 -22.84 11.46 5.36
CA THR A 475 -21.92 11.59 4.23
C THR A 475 -20.58 12.21 4.66
N PRO A 476 -19.55 12.23 3.80
CA PRO A 476 -18.30 12.89 4.13
C PRO A 476 -18.46 14.36 4.54
N VAL A 477 -17.63 14.77 5.49
CA VAL A 477 -17.54 16.12 6.03
C VAL A 477 -16.12 16.63 5.82
N ILE A 478 -16.00 17.82 5.24
CA ILE A 478 -14.76 18.59 5.19
C ILE A 478 -14.87 19.72 6.21
N ALA A 479 -13.81 19.98 6.97
CA ALA A 479 -13.71 21.18 7.79
C ALA A 479 -12.39 21.92 7.49
N LEU A 480 -12.48 23.24 7.39
CA LEU A 480 -11.34 24.13 7.16
C LEU A 480 -11.22 25.05 8.38
N ALA A 481 -10.08 25.04 9.06
CA ALA A 481 -9.81 26.01 10.10
C ALA A 481 -9.80 27.43 9.52
N LEU A 482 -10.27 28.39 10.31
CA LEU A 482 -10.37 29.80 9.94
C LEU A 482 -9.49 30.64 10.87
N ARG A 483 -8.81 31.61 10.27
CA ARG A 483 -8.09 32.67 10.98
C ARG A 483 -8.96 33.92 11.17
N ASP A 484 -9.93 34.13 10.27
CA ASP A 484 -10.93 35.19 10.37
C ASP A 484 -12.30 34.66 9.91
N LYS A 485 -13.05 34.13 10.88
CA LYS A 485 -14.43 33.65 10.73
C LYS A 485 -15.37 34.75 10.22
N GLU A 486 -15.18 35.99 10.66
CA GLU A 486 -16.01 37.15 10.29
C GLU A 486 -15.76 37.59 8.85
N GLY A 487 -14.50 37.62 8.42
CA GLY A 487 -14.13 37.82 7.02
C GLY A 487 -14.68 36.70 6.12
N MET A 488 -14.56 35.43 6.54
CA MET A 488 -15.10 34.30 5.78
C MET A 488 -16.62 34.39 5.63
N HIS A 489 -17.35 34.72 6.70
CA HIS A 489 -18.81 34.91 6.66
C HIS A 489 -19.25 36.02 5.69
N ARG A 490 -18.40 37.01 5.41
CA ARG A 490 -18.67 38.09 4.43
C ARG A 490 -18.25 37.75 3.00
N LEU A 491 -17.34 36.78 2.83
CA LEU A 491 -16.81 36.35 1.53
C LEU A 491 -17.62 35.18 0.95
N LEU A 492 -17.98 34.21 1.79
CA LEU A 492 -18.59 32.93 1.39
C LEU A 492 -19.89 33.07 0.57
N PRO A 493 -20.83 34.00 0.87
CA PRO A 493 -22.01 34.19 0.03
C PRO A 493 -21.66 34.60 -1.42
N LYS A 494 -20.62 35.43 -1.60
CA LYS A 494 -20.15 35.86 -2.93
C LYS A 494 -19.53 34.70 -3.71
N ILE A 495 -18.77 33.84 -3.03
CA ILE A 495 -18.20 32.62 -3.62
C ILE A 495 -19.33 31.72 -4.12
N ILE A 496 -20.39 31.54 -3.34
CA ILE A 496 -21.51 30.68 -3.72
C ILE A 496 -22.31 31.29 -4.88
N ASP A 497 -22.76 32.55 -4.79
CA ASP A 497 -23.50 33.23 -5.86
C ASP A 497 -22.74 33.23 -7.22
N SER A 498 -21.41 33.26 -7.19
CA SER A 498 -20.54 33.28 -8.37
C SER A 498 -20.15 31.89 -8.92
N LEU A 499 -20.33 30.82 -8.15
CA LEU A 499 -20.18 29.43 -8.61
C LEU A 499 -21.32 28.97 -9.55
N GLY A 500 -22.13 29.89 -10.07
CA GLY A 500 -23.29 29.61 -10.94
C GLY A 500 -24.61 29.49 -10.18
N PHE A 501 -24.56 29.49 -8.85
CA PHE A 501 -25.73 29.50 -7.96
C PHE A 501 -26.36 30.90 -7.84
N GLN A 502 -26.50 31.64 -8.95
CA GLN A 502 -27.04 33.00 -8.95
C GLN A 502 -28.49 33.01 -8.48
N GLY A 503 -28.75 33.71 -7.37
CA GLY A 503 -30.05 33.72 -6.70
C GLY A 503 -30.32 32.50 -5.82
N ALA A 504 -29.37 31.55 -5.68
CA ALA A 504 -29.49 30.50 -4.68
C ALA A 504 -29.30 31.02 -3.24
N SER A 505 -28.74 32.21 -3.06
CA SER A 505 -28.89 32.99 -1.83
C SER A 505 -30.37 33.27 -1.45
N ALA A 506 -31.33 33.10 -2.36
CA ALA A 506 -32.78 33.10 -2.10
C ALA A 506 -33.43 31.70 -2.08
N PHE A 507 -32.70 30.63 -2.45
CA PHE A 507 -33.13 29.23 -2.32
C PHE A 507 -32.47 28.49 -1.13
N GLY A 508 -31.41 29.07 -0.57
CA GLY A 508 -30.66 28.52 0.55
C GLY A 508 -31.50 28.51 1.82
N GLN A 509 -31.70 27.32 2.39
CA GLN A 509 -32.44 27.17 3.64
C GLN A 509 -31.48 27.31 4.80
N ALA A 510 -31.65 28.39 5.56
CA ALA A 510 -30.91 28.69 6.79
C ALA A 510 -31.67 28.13 8.01
N GLU A 511 -31.06 27.17 8.71
CA GLU A 511 -31.53 26.66 10.01
C GLU A 511 -30.61 27.22 11.12
N LYS A 512 -31.18 27.94 12.08
CA LYS A 512 -30.44 28.36 13.28
C LYS A 512 -30.51 27.29 14.36
N ARG A 513 -29.33 26.88 14.84
CA ARG A 513 -29.10 25.85 15.86
C ARG A 513 -28.21 26.45 16.95
N GLY A 514 -28.82 26.88 18.05
CA GLY A 514 -28.11 27.57 19.13
C GLY A 514 -27.53 28.91 18.65
N ASP A 515 -26.21 29.03 18.72
CA ASP A 515 -25.43 30.16 18.17
C ASP A 515 -25.02 29.98 16.70
N SER A 516 -25.20 28.77 16.17
CA SER A 516 -24.71 28.33 14.87
C SER A 516 -25.79 28.43 13.79
N GLU A 517 -25.39 28.74 12.56
CA GLU A 517 -26.29 28.85 11.41
C GLU A 517 -25.85 27.87 10.32
N ILE A 518 -26.75 26.94 9.99
CA ILE A 518 -26.57 25.93 8.94
C ILE A 518 -27.23 26.48 7.69
N VAL A 519 -26.48 26.62 6.60
CA VAL A 519 -27.02 27.07 5.30
C VAL A 519 -26.94 25.91 4.31
N SER A 520 -28.06 25.56 3.69
CA SER A 520 -28.19 24.40 2.80
C SER A 520 -28.75 24.76 1.43
N TYR A 521 -28.09 24.31 0.37
CA TYR A 521 -28.41 24.63 -1.02
C TYR A 521 -29.11 23.44 -1.69
N GLY A 522 -30.30 23.11 -1.18
CA GLY A 522 -31.05 21.93 -1.60
C GLY A 522 -30.25 20.65 -1.39
N ASN A 523 -30.11 19.85 -2.45
CA ASN A 523 -29.37 18.58 -2.43
C ASN A 523 -27.93 18.70 -2.98
N ALA A 524 -27.37 19.92 -3.07
CA ALA A 524 -26.02 20.11 -3.60
C ALA A 524 -24.94 20.06 -2.50
N PHE A 525 -25.10 20.88 -1.45
CA PHE A 525 -24.25 20.92 -0.27
C PHE A 525 -24.90 21.70 0.88
N ALA A 526 -24.36 21.56 2.08
CA ALA A 526 -24.63 22.40 3.23
C ALA A 526 -23.33 22.83 3.91
N TYR A 527 -23.35 23.99 4.58
CA TYR A 527 -22.24 24.46 5.40
C TYR A 527 -22.71 25.03 6.74
N ALA A 528 -21.81 25.06 7.72
CA ALA A 528 -21.98 25.74 9.00
C ALA A 528 -20.64 26.26 9.54
N PHE A 529 -20.67 27.27 10.39
CA PHE A 529 -19.48 27.74 11.12
C PHE A 529 -19.48 27.18 12.55
N VAL A 530 -18.59 26.23 12.85
CA VAL A 530 -18.55 25.51 14.14
C VAL A 530 -17.21 25.78 14.82
N GLY A 531 -17.23 26.39 16.01
CA GLY A 531 -16.02 27.01 16.57
C GLY A 531 -15.38 27.98 15.57
N ASP A 532 -14.08 27.84 15.35
CA ASP A 532 -13.31 28.57 14.33
C ASP A 532 -13.10 27.75 13.03
N PHE A 533 -14.01 26.83 12.69
CA PHE A 533 -13.99 26.08 11.44
C PHE A 533 -15.18 26.42 10.53
N LEU A 534 -14.94 26.40 9.20
CA LEU A 534 -15.99 26.24 8.19
C LEU A 534 -16.17 24.75 7.92
N VAL A 535 -17.33 24.21 8.30
CA VAL A 535 -17.73 22.81 8.06
C VAL A 535 -18.59 22.75 6.80
N VAL A 536 -18.29 21.81 5.90
CA VAL A 536 -18.99 21.61 4.61
C VAL A 536 -19.26 20.11 4.39
N SER A 537 -20.45 19.78 3.91
CA SER A 537 -20.83 18.42 3.51
C SER A 537 -21.78 18.45 2.31
N THR A 538 -21.95 17.33 1.60
CA THR A 538 -22.91 17.23 0.49
C THR A 538 -24.36 17.16 0.96
N ASP A 539 -24.60 16.82 2.24
CA ASP A 539 -25.94 16.78 2.83
C ASP A 539 -26.08 17.60 4.13
N VAL A 540 -27.30 18.06 4.41
CA VAL A 540 -27.61 18.92 5.56
C VAL A 540 -27.76 18.16 6.89
N ALA A 541 -28.03 16.86 6.87
CA ALA A 541 -28.08 16.04 8.08
C ALA A 541 -26.68 15.83 8.68
N SER A 542 -25.66 15.64 7.85
CA SER A 542 -24.26 15.50 8.28
C SER A 542 -23.69 16.80 8.85
N THR A 543 -23.92 17.95 8.19
CA THR A 543 -23.59 19.26 8.75
C THR A 543 -24.34 19.53 10.07
N ARG A 544 -25.63 19.13 10.17
CA ARG A 544 -26.42 19.25 11.40
C ARG A 544 -25.92 18.33 12.52
N HIS A 545 -25.45 17.13 12.20
CA HIS A 545 -24.87 16.19 13.18
C HIS A 545 -23.61 16.79 13.83
N VAL A 546 -22.70 17.37 13.03
CA VAL A 546 -21.51 18.09 13.55
C VAL A 546 -21.91 19.23 14.49
N VAL A 547 -22.87 20.07 14.08
CA VAL A 547 -23.39 21.19 14.89
C VAL A 547 -24.04 20.69 16.19
N ASP A 548 -24.91 19.68 16.11
CA ASP A 548 -25.60 19.13 17.29
C ASP A 548 -24.64 18.44 18.25
N SER A 549 -23.64 17.71 17.77
CA SER A 549 -22.58 17.12 18.60
C SER A 549 -21.75 18.19 19.31
N TYR A 550 -21.32 19.24 18.59
CA TYR A 550 -20.60 20.37 19.18
C TYR A 550 -21.41 21.06 20.29
N LEU A 551 -22.67 21.40 20.02
CA LEU A 551 -23.55 22.11 20.97
C LEU A 551 -23.84 21.30 22.26
N LYS A 552 -23.78 19.97 22.21
CA LYS A 552 -23.92 19.11 23.40
C LYS A 552 -22.59 18.80 24.09
N GLY A 553 -21.45 19.00 23.43
CA GLY A 553 -20.15 18.48 23.83
C GLY A 553 -19.94 16.97 23.54
N GLU A 554 -20.77 16.36 22.69
CA GLU A 554 -20.67 14.96 22.24
C GLU A 554 -19.66 14.82 21.08
N THR A 555 -18.42 15.30 21.28
CA THR A 555 -17.39 15.44 20.22
C THR A 555 -16.24 14.45 20.35
N LEU A 556 -15.40 14.30 19.32
CA LEU A 556 -14.32 13.30 19.28
C LEU A 556 -13.25 13.51 20.37
N SER A 557 -13.01 14.76 20.79
CA SER A 557 -12.16 15.07 21.96
C SER A 557 -12.84 14.73 23.30
N SER A 558 -14.16 14.52 23.31
CA SER A 558 -14.92 14.02 24.45
C SER A 558 -14.83 12.48 24.60
N ASP A 559 -14.58 11.75 23.50
CA ASP A 559 -14.43 10.28 23.50
C ASP A 559 -13.15 9.82 24.24
N GLN A 560 -13.27 8.69 24.93
CA GLN A 560 -12.18 8.08 25.66
C GLN A 560 -11.25 7.23 24.78
N SER A 561 -11.74 6.68 23.67
CA SER A 561 -10.93 5.88 22.74
C SER A 561 -9.95 6.80 22.00
N PHE A 562 -10.46 7.82 21.30
CA PHE A 562 -9.66 8.86 20.66
C PHE A 562 -8.63 9.45 21.63
N ARG A 563 -9.07 9.93 22.81
CA ARG A 563 -8.15 10.50 23.82
C ARG A 563 -7.12 9.53 24.37
N ASN A 564 -7.36 8.22 24.40
CA ASN A 564 -6.38 7.27 24.92
C ASN A 564 -5.34 6.94 23.84
N TYR A 565 -5.80 6.56 22.65
CA TYR A 565 -4.93 6.04 21.58
C TYR A 565 -4.24 7.14 20.74
N THR A 566 -4.46 8.42 21.04
CA THR A 566 -3.71 9.54 20.41
C THR A 566 -2.69 10.20 21.34
N ARG A 567 -2.61 9.80 22.62
CA ARG A 567 -1.67 10.38 23.62
C ARG A 567 -0.18 10.21 23.30
N TRP A 568 0.17 9.24 22.46
CA TRP A 568 1.56 8.99 22.05
C TRP A 568 2.06 10.03 21.05
N GLN A 569 1.16 10.80 20.42
CA GLN A 569 1.48 11.61 19.25
C GLN A 569 2.58 12.66 19.51
N PRO A 570 3.48 12.89 18.53
CA PRO A 570 4.60 13.81 18.67
C PRO A 570 4.13 15.26 18.73
N ARG A 571 4.84 16.10 19.51
CA ARG A 571 4.55 17.54 19.65
C ARG A 571 4.70 18.36 18.37
N GLN A 572 5.39 17.83 17.35
CA GLN A 572 5.56 18.48 16.05
C GLN A 572 4.71 17.77 14.99
N LEU A 573 3.42 17.60 15.30
CA LEU A 573 2.43 16.95 14.44
C LEU A 573 2.11 17.84 13.24
N GLN A 574 2.25 17.30 12.03
CA GLN A 574 1.85 17.93 10.77
C GLN A 574 0.62 17.26 10.15
N GLY A 575 0.20 16.10 10.65
CA GLY A 575 -1.07 15.48 10.32
C GLY A 575 -1.35 14.24 11.17
N GLN A 576 -2.61 13.83 11.20
CA GLN A 576 -3.10 12.69 11.95
C GLN A 576 -4.15 11.94 11.13
N VAL A 577 -4.17 10.62 11.27
CA VAL A 577 -5.32 9.79 10.87
C VAL A 577 -5.76 8.99 12.09
N TYR A 578 -7.08 8.93 12.30
CA TYR A 578 -7.72 8.10 13.32
C TYR A 578 -8.84 7.30 12.66
N ILE A 579 -8.77 5.98 12.81
CA ILE A 579 -9.83 5.06 12.42
C ILE A 579 -10.39 4.46 13.71
N SER A 580 -11.69 4.63 13.93
CA SER A 580 -12.38 4.21 15.13
C SER A 580 -12.41 2.68 15.32
N PRO A 581 -12.72 2.20 16.55
CA PRO A 581 -12.97 0.77 16.80
C PRO A 581 -14.07 0.13 15.93
N ALA A 582 -14.99 0.91 15.35
CA ALA A 582 -16.10 0.41 14.52
C ALA A 582 -15.61 -0.37 13.28
N LEU A 583 -14.43 -0.05 12.74
CA LEU A 583 -13.75 -0.84 11.71
C LEU A 583 -13.62 -2.31 12.12
N MET A 584 -13.15 -2.56 13.35
CA MET A 584 -12.98 -3.93 13.84
C MET A 584 -14.33 -4.61 14.14
N GLU A 585 -15.37 -3.84 14.44
CA GLU A 585 -16.71 -4.38 14.73
C GLU A 585 -17.44 -4.81 13.45
N SER A 586 -17.26 -4.08 12.34
CA SER A 586 -17.74 -4.50 11.02
C SER A 586 -17.00 -5.76 10.54
N TYR A 587 -15.66 -5.81 10.63
CA TYR A 587 -14.89 -7.04 10.34
C TYR A 587 -15.33 -8.25 11.19
N LYS A 588 -15.54 -8.03 12.50
CA LYS A 588 -16.04 -9.05 13.45
C LYS A 588 -17.46 -9.52 13.14
N THR A 589 -18.26 -8.68 12.47
CA THR A 589 -19.60 -9.04 11.97
C THR A 589 -19.49 -9.87 10.70
N TRP A 590 -18.77 -9.39 9.69
CA TRP A 590 -18.48 -10.10 8.43
C TRP A 590 -17.86 -11.49 8.67
N ALA A 591 -16.84 -11.59 9.54
CA ALA A 591 -16.16 -12.85 9.87
C ALA A 591 -17.08 -13.90 10.53
N ARG A 592 -18.25 -13.49 11.04
CA ARG A 592 -19.26 -14.37 11.65
C ARG A 592 -20.37 -14.76 10.68
N GLU A 593 -20.45 -14.17 9.49
CA GLU A 593 -21.48 -14.52 8.52
C GLU A 593 -21.25 -15.93 7.95
N PRO A 594 -22.27 -16.82 7.94
CA PRO A 594 -22.11 -18.20 7.47
C PRO A 594 -21.78 -18.32 5.98
N SER A 595 -22.29 -17.40 5.16
CA SER A 595 -22.19 -17.40 3.69
C SER A 595 -20.84 -16.95 3.14
N GLN A 596 -19.94 -16.45 3.99
CA GLN A 596 -18.65 -15.91 3.58
C GLN A 596 -17.62 -17.03 3.30
N LEU A 597 -16.77 -16.81 2.28
CA LEU A 597 -15.76 -17.74 1.72
C LEU A 597 -14.54 -17.98 2.64
N ILE A 598 -14.76 -17.94 3.94
CA ILE A 598 -13.79 -18.10 5.03
C ILE A 598 -13.81 -19.57 5.47
N SER A 599 -12.64 -20.21 5.55
CA SER A 599 -12.56 -21.61 6.01
C SER A 599 -13.08 -21.77 7.43
N GLU A 600 -13.64 -22.94 7.77
CA GLU A 600 -14.08 -23.21 9.16
C GLU A 600 -12.93 -23.08 10.18
N GLN A 601 -11.69 -23.40 9.78
CA GLN A 601 -10.50 -23.23 10.62
C GLN A 601 -10.16 -21.76 10.85
N THR A 602 -10.28 -20.92 9.82
CA THR A 602 -10.08 -19.46 9.93
C THR A 602 -11.21 -18.82 10.75
N ARG A 603 -12.46 -19.25 10.55
CA ARG A 603 -13.63 -18.83 11.34
C ARG A 603 -13.50 -19.26 12.81
N GLU A 604 -12.97 -20.47 13.08
CA GLU A 604 -12.66 -20.92 14.44
C GLU A 604 -11.53 -20.09 15.05
N PHE A 605 -10.44 -19.83 14.32
CA PHE A 605 -9.35 -18.96 14.77
C PHE A 605 -9.88 -17.56 15.16
N PHE A 606 -10.67 -16.93 14.28
CA PHE A 606 -11.36 -15.67 14.59
C PHE A 606 -12.26 -15.79 15.83
N SER A 607 -13.00 -16.88 16.02
CA SER A 607 -13.85 -17.08 17.21
C SER A 607 -13.08 -17.15 18.53
N ARG A 608 -11.77 -17.47 18.48
CA ARG A 608 -10.87 -17.54 19.64
C ARG A 608 -10.16 -16.22 19.93
N LEU A 609 -10.12 -15.27 18.98
CA LEU A 609 -9.51 -13.96 19.20
C LEU A 609 -10.37 -13.13 20.17
N THR A 610 -9.76 -12.66 21.26
CA THR A 610 -10.41 -11.72 22.19
C THR A 610 -10.49 -10.33 21.55
N PHE A 611 -11.52 -10.12 20.73
CA PHE A 611 -11.80 -8.86 20.04
C PHE A 611 -12.18 -7.73 21.01
N ILE A 612 -11.17 -7.18 21.68
CA ILE A 612 -11.16 -5.77 22.10
C ILE A 612 -11.01 -4.96 20.80
N SER A 613 -12.06 -4.24 20.45
CA SER A 613 -12.08 -3.31 19.32
C SER A 613 -11.23 -2.08 19.72
N GLN A 614 -10.19 -1.79 18.96
CA GLN A 614 -9.24 -0.69 19.22
C GLN A 614 -9.10 0.15 17.93
N PRO A 615 -8.79 1.45 18.04
CA PRO A 615 -8.61 2.28 16.85
C PRO A 615 -7.25 2.03 16.17
N VAL A 616 -7.17 2.25 14.86
CA VAL A 616 -5.88 2.46 14.18
C VAL A 616 -5.56 3.94 14.25
N THR A 617 -4.33 4.29 14.62
CA THR A 617 -3.90 5.70 14.69
C THR A 617 -2.61 5.91 13.94
N TYR A 618 -2.50 7.07 13.28
CA TYR A 618 -1.31 7.47 12.54
C TYR A 618 -0.98 8.93 12.80
N ALA A 619 0.31 9.24 12.78
CA ALA A 619 0.86 10.58 12.87
C ALA A 619 1.86 10.83 11.74
N LEU A 620 1.75 12.01 11.14
CA LEU A 620 2.76 12.64 10.31
C LEU A 620 3.43 13.73 11.14
N SER A 621 4.76 13.75 11.19
CA SER A 621 5.51 14.72 11.98
C SER A 621 6.86 15.05 11.35
N ASN A 622 7.46 16.16 11.77
CA ASN A 622 8.83 16.51 11.43
C ASN A 622 9.45 17.28 12.59
N ASP A 623 10.56 16.77 13.14
CA ASP A 623 11.27 17.37 14.27
C ASP A 623 12.65 17.94 13.91
N GLY A 624 12.91 18.11 12.60
CA GLY A 624 14.16 18.60 12.06
C GLY A 624 15.16 17.52 11.63
N LEU A 625 14.89 16.24 11.93
CA LEU A 625 15.70 15.10 11.45
C LEU A 625 15.19 14.50 10.13
N GLY A 626 13.97 14.85 9.71
CA GLY A 626 13.29 14.28 8.56
C GLY A 626 11.77 14.25 8.78
N THR A 627 11.03 13.82 7.77
CA THR A 627 9.59 13.56 7.94
C THR A 627 9.40 12.16 8.52
N LEU A 628 8.78 12.06 9.68
CA LEU A 628 8.47 10.82 10.37
C LEU A 628 6.99 10.51 10.27
N HIS A 629 6.69 9.41 9.60
CA HIS A 629 5.42 8.71 9.62
C HIS A 629 5.43 7.66 10.74
N GLU A 630 4.35 7.56 11.50
CA GLU A 630 4.18 6.54 12.52
C GLU A 630 2.73 6.05 12.50
N VAL A 631 2.52 4.73 12.46
CA VAL A 631 1.21 4.09 12.52
C VAL A 631 1.19 3.03 13.61
N HIS A 632 0.17 3.07 14.47
CA HIS A 632 -0.11 2.09 15.52
C HIS A 632 -1.35 1.31 15.09
N ILE A 633 -1.18 0.02 14.83
CA ILE A 633 -2.23 -0.90 14.37
C ILE A 633 -2.53 -1.89 15.51
N PRO A 634 -3.79 -2.08 15.94
CA PRO A 634 -4.13 -3.07 16.95
C PRO A 634 -3.64 -4.46 16.58
N LYS A 635 -2.98 -5.16 17.52
CA LYS A 635 -2.48 -6.53 17.33
C LYS A 635 -3.59 -7.47 16.88
N ASN A 636 -4.81 -7.30 17.41
CA ASN A 636 -6.01 -8.03 16.98
C ASN A 636 -6.35 -7.83 15.49
N LEU A 637 -6.14 -6.64 14.93
CA LEU A 637 -6.37 -6.36 13.50
C LEU A 637 -5.27 -6.97 12.62
N VAL A 638 -4.01 -6.93 13.08
CA VAL A 638 -2.89 -7.62 12.42
C VAL A 638 -3.10 -9.14 12.42
N LEU A 639 -3.52 -9.72 13.55
CA LEU A 639 -3.88 -11.13 13.66
C LEU A 639 -5.03 -11.51 12.73
N MET A 640 -6.05 -10.66 12.59
CA MET A 640 -7.12 -10.89 11.61
C MET A 640 -6.60 -10.90 10.17
N ALA A 641 -5.81 -9.91 9.78
CA ALA A 641 -5.25 -9.81 8.43
C ALA A 641 -4.35 -11.01 8.09
N ILE A 642 -3.41 -11.37 8.98
CA ILE A 642 -2.53 -12.53 8.80
C ILE A 642 -3.34 -13.83 8.72
N ALA A 643 -4.36 -14.01 9.56
CA ALA A 643 -5.19 -15.21 9.54
C ALA A 643 -6.10 -15.33 8.30
N GLY A 644 -6.59 -14.20 7.77
CA GLY A 644 -7.24 -14.13 6.47
C GLY A 644 -6.29 -14.61 5.37
N MET A 645 -5.19 -13.89 5.14
CA MET A 645 -4.19 -14.22 4.12
C MET A 645 -3.65 -15.67 4.25
N SER A 646 -3.44 -16.14 5.49
CA SER A 646 -2.98 -17.51 5.74
C SER A 646 -4.04 -18.55 5.34
N GLY A 647 -5.30 -18.34 5.72
CA GLY A 647 -6.43 -19.20 5.31
C GLY A 647 -6.73 -19.16 3.81
N GLU A 648 -6.34 -18.08 3.12
CA GLU A 648 -6.44 -17.95 1.67
C GLU A 648 -5.31 -18.64 0.91
N SER A 649 -4.13 -18.79 1.52
CA SER A 649 -2.95 -19.39 0.88
C SER A 649 -3.02 -20.91 0.70
N ASN A 650 -3.78 -21.60 1.56
CA ASN A 650 -3.99 -23.05 1.51
C ASN A 650 -5.44 -23.41 1.94
N PRO A 651 -6.46 -23.00 1.16
CA PRO A 651 -7.85 -23.20 1.52
C PRO A 651 -8.23 -24.70 1.43
N PRO A 652 -9.17 -25.19 2.27
CA PRO A 652 -9.70 -26.55 2.13
C PRO A 652 -10.29 -26.78 0.73
N PRO A 653 -10.20 -27.99 0.14
CA PRO A 653 -10.63 -28.23 -1.25
C PRO A 653 -12.05 -27.78 -1.57
N MET A 654 -12.99 -27.90 -0.63
CA MET A 654 -14.37 -27.41 -0.76
C MET A 654 -14.43 -25.89 -0.96
N VAL A 655 -13.63 -25.13 -0.19
CA VAL A 655 -13.55 -23.66 -0.26
C VAL A 655 -12.77 -23.22 -1.51
N ALA A 656 -11.76 -23.99 -1.92
CA ALA A 656 -11.04 -23.76 -3.17
C ALA A 656 -11.98 -23.87 -4.38
N ASN A 657 -12.78 -24.94 -4.43
CA ASN A 657 -13.80 -25.17 -5.45
C ASN A 657 -14.87 -24.07 -5.47
N GLU A 658 -15.42 -23.70 -4.31
CA GLU A 658 -16.39 -22.60 -4.17
C GLU A 658 -15.85 -21.27 -4.73
N ARG A 659 -14.60 -20.93 -4.42
CA ARG A 659 -13.90 -19.76 -4.97
C ARG A 659 -13.67 -19.87 -6.49
N SER A 660 -13.27 -21.04 -6.98
CA SER A 660 -13.09 -21.28 -8.42
C SER A 660 -14.41 -21.22 -9.20
N ALA A 661 -15.51 -21.67 -8.61
CA ALA A 661 -16.85 -21.56 -9.20
C ALA A 661 -17.31 -20.10 -9.27
N MET A 662 -17.17 -19.33 -8.19
CA MET A 662 -17.48 -17.89 -8.19
C MET A 662 -16.62 -17.12 -9.20
N SER A 663 -15.32 -17.42 -9.25
CA SER A 663 -14.39 -16.82 -10.23
C SER A 663 -14.77 -17.18 -11.67
N ALA A 664 -15.18 -18.43 -11.93
CA ALA A 664 -15.69 -18.86 -13.24
C ALA A 664 -16.94 -18.07 -13.67
N LEU A 665 -17.88 -17.81 -12.74
CA LEU A 665 -19.08 -17.01 -13.01
C LEU A 665 -18.73 -15.59 -13.45
N TYR A 666 -17.85 -14.89 -12.74
CA TYR A 666 -17.38 -13.56 -13.15
C TYR A 666 -16.66 -13.57 -14.51
N MET A 667 -15.82 -14.59 -14.78
CA MET A 667 -15.14 -14.72 -16.09
C MET A 667 -16.10 -15.01 -17.24
N ILE A 668 -17.17 -15.78 -17.00
CA ILE A 668 -18.21 -16.03 -18.01
C ILE A 668 -19.02 -14.75 -18.24
N ALA A 669 -19.52 -14.08 -17.20
CA ALA A 669 -20.29 -12.85 -17.32
C ALA A 669 -19.50 -11.71 -18.01
N SER A 670 -18.22 -11.57 -17.69
CA SER A 670 -17.31 -10.64 -18.36
C SER A 670 -17.08 -11.01 -19.84
N ALA A 671 -16.86 -12.29 -20.13
CA ALA A 671 -16.68 -12.76 -21.51
C ALA A 671 -17.96 -12.66 -22.35
N GLU A 672 -19.14 -12.80 -21.77
CA GLU A 672 -20.44 -12.55 -22.42
C GLU A 672 -20.62 -11.06 -22.75
N ALA A 673 -20.23 -10.15 -21.85
CA ALA A 673 -20.25 -8.71 -22.13
C ALA A 673 -19.26 -8.32 -23.25
N GLU A 674 -18.06 -8.90 -23.27
CA GLU A 674 -17.09 -8.72 -24.35
C GLU A 674 -17.60 -9.31 -25.67
N PHE A 675 -18.19 -10.50 -25.66
CA PHE A 675 -18.74 -11.13 -26.86
C PHE A 675 -19.88 -10.29 -27.45
N LYS A 676 -20.85 -9.90 -26.61
CA LYS A 676 -22.01 -9.06 -26.99
C LYS A 676 -21.61 -7.73 -27.61
N SER A 677 -20.56 -7.09 -27.09
CA SER A 677 -20.06 -5.80 -27.58
C SER A 677 -19.13 -5.92 -28.80
N SER A 678 -18.62 -7.11 -29.12
CA SER A 678 -17.71 -7.34 -30.25
C SER A 678 -18.30 -8.25 -31.34
N LYS A 679 -18.22 -9.57 -31.17
CA LYS A 679 -18.56 -10.58 -32.20
C LYS A 679 -20.04 -10.96 -32.24
N GLY A 680 -20.75 -10.80 -31.13
CA GLY A 680 -22.14 -11.18 -30.97
C GLY A 680 -23.15 -10.26 -31.67
N ASN A 681 -22.72 -9.14 -32.25
CA ASN A 681 -23.60 -8.14 -32.87
C ASN A 681 -24.73 -7.68 -31.93
N GLY A 682 -24.43 -7.54 -30.63
CA GLY A 682 -25.42 -7.23 -29.60
C GLY A 682 -26.09 -8.43 -28.93
N GLN A 683 -25.78 -9.68 -29.31
CA GLN A 683 -26.28 -10.92 -28.68
C GLN A 683 -25.24 -11.61 -27.78
N TYR A 684 -25.70 -12.27 -26.73
CA TYR A 684 -24.92 -13.23 -25.91
C TYR A 684 -24.72 -14.58 -26.63
N CYS A 685 -23.80 -15.42 -26.15
CA CYS A 685 -23.43 -16.70 -26.78
C CYS A 685 -23.67 -17.94 -25.91
N THR A 686 -23.61 -19.13 -26.52
CA THR A 686 -23.73 -20.38 -25.76
C THR A 686 -22.39 -20.77 -25.12
N LEU A 687 -22.45 -21.56 -24.04
CA LEU A 687 -21.25 -21.99 -23.32
C LEU A 687 -20.23 -22.73 -24.21
N ASP A 688 -20.70 -23.47 -25.21
CA ASP A 688 -19.84 -24.15 -26.19
C ASP A 688 -19.13 -23.15 -27.13
N GLN A 689 -19.80 -22.06 -27.52
CA GLN A 689 -19.18 -20.98 -28.31
C GLN A 689 -18.13 -20.24 -27.47
N LEU A 690 -18.49 -19.88 -26.23
CA LEU A 690 -17.60 -19.24 -25.26
C LEU A 690 -16.35 -20.09 -24.98
N MET A 691 -16.51 -21.40 -24.75
CA MET A 691 -15.40 -22.35 -24.56
C MET A 691 -14.56 -22.55 -25.83
N THR A 692 -15.17 -22.50 -27.02
CA THR A 692 -14.45 -22.60 -28.32
C THR A 692 -13.60 -21.37 -28.59
N GLU A 693 -14.06 -20.18 -28.18
CA GLU A 693 -13.31 -18.94 -28.32
C GLU A 693 -12.24 -18.76 -27.21
N LYS A 694 -12.53 -19.22 -25.99
CA LYS A 694 -11.71 -18.95 -24.80
C LYS A 694 -11.31 -20.24 -24.08
N ASP A 695 -10.26 -20.85 -24.62
CA ASP A 695 -9.57 -22.07 -24.16
C ASP A 695 -9.22 -22.10 -22.65
N TYR A 696 -9.12 -20.94 -21.99
CA TYR A 696 -8.91 -20.82 -20.55
C TYR A 696 -10.18 -21.08 -19.73
N ILE A 697 -11.35 -20.64 -20.20
CA ILE A 697 -12.63 -20.81 -19.49
C ILE A 697 -12.98 -22.29 -19.39
N LYS A 698 -12.75 -23.06 -20.48
CA LYS A 698 -12.90 -24.52 -20.48
C LYS A 698 -12.10 -25.19 -19.36
N LYS A 699 -10.81 -24.87 -19.22
CA LYS A 699 -9.93 -25.43 -18.18
C LYS A 699 -10.42 -25.13 -16.77
N ILE A 700 -11.07 -23.98 -16.57
CA ILE A 700 -11.60 -23.55 -15.28
C ILE A 700 -12.93 -24.26 -14.97
N ILE A 701 -13.80 -24.47 -15.95
CA ILE A 701 -15.04 -25.25 -15.81
C ILE A 701 -14.72 -26.73 -15.51
N GLU A 702 -13.78 -27.34 -16.23
CA GLU A 702 -13.49 -28.78 -16.12
C GLU A 702 -12.85 -29.21 -14.79
N ASN A 703 -12.31 -28.29 -13.98
CA ASN A 703 -11.44 -28.61 -12.83
C ASN A 703 -11.85 -27.98 -11.48
N ASN A 704 -13.04 -27.37 -11.37
CA ASN A 704 -13.45 -26.60 -10.18
C ASN A 704 -14.37 -27.34 -9.17
N GLY A 705 -14.70 -28.61 -9.40
CA GLY A 705 -15.60 -29.39 -8.52
C GLY A 705 -17.09 -28.98 -8.57
N TYR A 706 -17.46 -28.12 -9.51
CA TYR A 706 -18.80 -27.59 -9.72
C TYR A 706 -19.32 -27.94 -11.12
N LYS A 707 -20.63 -28.16 -11.23
CA LYS A 707 -21.35 -28.18 -12.51
C LYS A 707 -21.76 -26.75 -12.82
N ILE A 708 -21.26 -26.20 -13.92
CA ILE A 708 -21.63 -24.86 -14.40
C ILE A 708 -22.55 -24.99 -15.61
N GLU A 709 -23.67 -24.28 -15.59
CA GLU A 709 -24.65 -24.22 -16.67
C GLU A 709 -24.93 -22.76 -17.03
N LEU A 710 -24.69 -22.38 -18.29
CA LEU A 710 -25.05 -21.08 -18.87
C LEU A 710 -26.22 -21.28 -19.82
N THR A 711 -27.30 -20.56 -19.58
CA THR A 711 -28.49 -20.48 -20.43
C THR A 711 -28.58 -19.08 -21.05
N VAL A 712 -28.76 -18.99 -22.36
CA VAL A 712 -29.13 -17.74 -23.05
C VAL A 712 -30.57 -17.86 -23.54
N THR A 713 -31.33 -16.79 -23.37
CA THR A 713 -32.75 -16.72 -23.76
C THR A 713 -32.95 -15.90 -25.04
N ASP A 714 -34.02 -16.18 -25.78
CA ASP A 714 -34.38 -15.47 -27.02
C ASP A 714 -34.54 -13.95 -26.83
N ASN A 715 -34.81 -13.51 -25.59
CA ASN A 715 -34.91 -12.10 -25.21
C ASN A 715 -33.56 -11.40 -25.02
N ASN A 716 -32.43 -12.07 -25.29
CA ASN A 716 -31.06 -11.54 -25.11
C ASN A 716 -30.69 -11.22 -23.65
N HIS A 717 -31.10 -12.11 -22.74
CA HIS A 717 -30.61 -12.23 -21.36
C HIS A 717 -29.83 -13.54 -21.21
N PHE A 718 -28.88 -13.58 -20.27
CA PHE A 718 -28.14 -14.81 -19.92
C PHE A 718 -28.20 -15.09 -18.42
N GLU A 719 -28.19 -16.37 -18.07
CA GLU A 719 -28.19 -16.87 -16.70
C GLU A 719 -27.09 -17.93 -16.55
N VAL A 720 -26.14 -17.73 -15.64
CA VAL A 720 -25.13 -18.74 -15.28
C VAL A 720 -25.41 -19.24 -13.88
N SER A 721 -25.56 -20.55 -13.71
CA SER A 721 -25.60 -21.19 -12.40
C SER A 721 -24.38 -22.10 -12.18
N ALA A 722 -23.94 -22.23 -10.94
CA ALA A 722 -22.94 -23.21 -10.52
C ALA A 722 -23.44 -24.00 -9.30
N VAL A 723 -23.43 -25.33 -9.41
CA VAL A 723 -23.92 -26.26 -8.40
C VAL A 723 -22.80 -27.23 -8.01
N PRO A 724 -22.55 -27.53 -6.72
CA PRO A 724 -21.50 -28.46 -6.32
C PRO A 724 -21.78 -29.88 -6.83
N VAL A 725 -20.80 -30.52 -7.47
CA VAL A 725 -20.92 -31.89 -8.01
C VAL A 725 -21.23 -32.92 -6.91
N GLU A 726 -20.72 -32.73 -5.70
CA GLU A 726 -21.03 -33.56 -4.53
C GLU A 726 -21.21 -32.64 -3.30
N TYR A 727 -22.47 -32.33 -2.97
CA TYR A 727 -22.83 -31.43 -1.88
C TYR A 727 -22.21 -31.84 -0.54
N GLY A 728 -21.63 -30.87 0.17
CA GLY A 728 -20.91 -31.08 1.43
C GLY A 728 -19.48 -31.59 1.28
N LYS A 729 -18.97 -31.77 0.04
CA LYS A 729 -17.62 -32.30 -0.23
C LYS A 729 -16.89 -31.52 -1.33
N THR A 730 -17.48 -31.32 -2.50
CA THR A 730 -16.91 -30.42 -3.50
C THR A 730 -17.33 -28.97 -3.27
N GLY A 731 -18.49 -28.75 -2.63
CA GLY A 731 -18.98 -27.44 -2.21
C GLY A 731 -20.29 -27.57 -1.43
N ARG A 732 -20.75 -26.49 -0.80
CA ARG A 732 -22.07 -26.40 -0.16
C ARG A 732 -22.94 -25.33 -0.79
N MET A 733 -22.35 -24.17 -1.05
CA MET A 733 -23.07 -23.05 -1.68
C MET A 733 -23.30 -23.35 -3.16
N SER A 734 -24.48 -23.00 -3.68
CA SER A 734 -24.70 -22.85 -5.12
C SER A 734 -24.68 -21.36 -5.49
N TYR A 735 -24.26 -21.05 -6.71
CA TYR A 735 -24.08 -19.69 -7.19
C TYR A 735 -24.90 -19.39 -8.45
N TYR A 736 -25.22 -18.12 -8.67
CA TYR A 736 -25.96 -17.61 -9.81
C TYR A 736 -25.41 -16.24 -10.24
N VAL A 737 -25.37 -15.92 -11.53
CA VAL A 737 -25.15 -14.56 -12.06
C VAL A 737 -25.88 -14.37 -13.39
N ASP A 738 -26.30 -13.14 -13.67
CA ASP A 738 -27.03 -12.70 -14.87
C ASP A 738 -26.34 -11.48 -15.51
N GLU A 739 -26.98 -10.82 -16.47
CA GLU A 739 -26.41 -9.61 -17.10
C GLU A 739 -26.17 -8.42 -16.15
N THR A 740 -26.64 -8.45 -14.90
CA THR A 740 -26.28 -7.44 -13.88
C THR A 740 -24.86 -7.62 -13.34
N ASN A 741 -24.20 -8.75 -13.64
CA ASN A 741 -22.90 -9.15 -13.09
C ASN A 741 -22.87 -9.27 -11.54
N VAL A 742 -24.04 -9.33 -10.88
CA VAL A 742 -24.17 -9.54 -9.44
C VAL A 742 -24.23 -11.04 -9.16
N VAL A 743 -23.12 -11.62 -8.71
CA VAL A 743 -23.12 -13.01 -8.23
C VAL A 743 -23.98 -13.12 -6.97
N ARG A 744 -24.81 -14.16 -6.91
CA ARG A 744 -25.70 -14.52 -5.79
C ARG A 744 -25.36 -15.92 -5.30
N SER A 745 -25.68 -16.23 -4.04
CA SER A 745 -25.49 -17.58 -3.52
C SER A 745 -26.46 -17.97 -2.40
N ALA A 746 -26.67 -19.28 -2.26
CA ALA A 746 -27.39 -19.89 -1.16
C ALA A 746 -27.00 -21.37 -0.97
N ASP A 747 -27.18 -21.89 0.25
CA ASP A 747 -27.09 -23.32 0.54
C ASP A 747 -28.45 -23.97 0.22
N HIS A 748 -28.63 -24.34 -1.04
CA HIS A 748 -29.81 -25.07 -1.55
C HIS A 748 -29.65 -26.60 -1.45
N ALA A 749 -28.78 -27.11 -0.57
CA ALA A 749 -28.48 -28.53 -0.40
C ALA A 749 -28.12 -29.28 -1.71
N GLY A 750 -27.48 -28.59 -2.67
CA GLY A 750 -27.15 -29.11 -4.00
C GLY A 750 -28.18 -28.80 -5.10
N GLY A 751 -29.21 -27.99 -4.83
CA GLY A 751 -30.01 -27.34 -5.88
C GLY A 751 -29.34 -26.07 -6.45
N PRO A 752 -29.79 -25.54 -7.60
CA PRO A 752 -29.26 -24.29 -8.17
C PRO A 752 -29.69 -23.06 -7.37
N ALA A 753 -28.84 -22.02 -7.38
CA ALA A 753 -29.21 -20.68 -6.91
C ALA A 753 -29.88 -19.86 -8.02
N THR A 754 -30.48 -18.72 -7.65
CA THR A 754 -31.40 -17.95 -8.49
C THR A 754 -31.23 -16.44 -8.30
N VAL A 755 -31.87 -15.64 -9.16
CA VAL A 755 -31.96 -14.17 -9.02
C VAL A 755 -32.58 -13.71 -7.69
N ALA A 756 -33.39 -14.57 -7.03
CA ALA A 756 -34.02 -14.28 -5.74
C ALA A 756 -33.06 -14.47 -4.54
N ASP A 757 -31.92 -15.12 -4.74
CA ASP A 757 -30.93 -15.34 -3.69
C ASP A 757 -30.10 -14.08 -3.41
N ARG A 758 -29.45 -14.08 -2.25
CA ARG A 758 -28.68 -12.92 -1.76
C ARG A 758 -27.43 -12.71 -2.63
N PRO A 759 -27.08 -11.45 -2.97
CA PRO A 759 -25.76 -11.14 -3.50
C PRO A 759 -24.64 -11.71 -2.62
N VAL A 760 -23.55 -12.12 -3.25
CA VAL A 760 -22.27 -12.29 -2.57
C VAL A 760 -21.61 -10.91 -2.45
N HIS A 761 -21.02 -10.65 -1.28
CA HIS A 761 -20.24 -9.47 -0.95
C HIS A 761 -18.90 -9.95 -0.40
#